data_AF-A0A7C6J2Z1-F1
#
_entry.id   AF-A0A7C6J2Z1-F1
#
_cell.length_a   1.000
_cell.length_b   1.000
_cell.length_c   1.000
_cell.angle_alpha   90.00
_cell.angle_beta   90.00
_cell.angle_gamma   90.00
#
_symmetry.space_group_name_H-M   'P 1'
#
loop_
_entity.id
_entity.type
_entity.pdbx_description
1 polymer ?
#
loop_
_entity_poly.entity_id
_entity_poly.type
_entity_poly.pdbx_seq_one_letter_code
_entity_poly.pdbx_strand_id
1 'polypeptide(L)'
;MKKLYYVLLILFVVLVISACGNMGTNKGVTITINENIATEYEVDEDIDYRHFFTIRDENGTVTVEDSMIDASDVNISTPGTYKVKISYRGVTKLVYITINEKDQITYTITINEDVNKEIVVGEVSFDYKLLFTISDSNGNNIPVEDSMIDSSNVDLSIVGTYIVHIQYQGVSESVEVRVIDKVLYKITVNTDLPTTFELGVASIDFKSYFSIESLTGETIEVTDDMIDTSQVDLTNAGKFTVEINYEGVSKSLEFTITPRTNYNSSDLFISEYAEAKNYDKYIEIFNGTGSTIDLSNYTLKLFNNVQQPAQYVFSLSGSLKDGEILVVYHPNASSIIKNAGGISNQVINFNGNDAIALFKNEILIDVVGDLDRPVSVGWDIGGVKEATKDHTLIRKSTVYGPNSTWTESEWTVLNIEDFSNIKLHIMDGYEPIIDDENPKEQIKDLFISEYFEGYLEYKDSKYIEIYNPFNESVDLGSYSLAVYKNGEAQASFIQPLTGTLNSQEVFIVYAPYSLEEIRSKGHLSSEVCYFNGKAAIALLKDDVVIDVIGVIGEFPEGDGWLVDEYSTTANNTIIRKETIDSPTDEWDPNEWYPCYDNYLYGIGFHDQVDQEGKVYDNFDVVFNMIKNLELDSKGTAIGETPITVKGTIFMDVKNETTLVYITDGRNFIKLHGEKIHNYTTPGMVYEIVCYYQAYLYQPTLDVINPDKDINRLNSEVPVTEVEVLEVTLEEVLSLKREDFVYNITFGYLQSLLKVTGYLQYDTHNSNRFDYALTVTESYTKNHTGYIRNGLYFKNDVEELKDYLMDYEVLPGKENIEVDIYGIIYDWNPNRNNWRIYVSDELTIGSMIS
;
A
#
# COMPACT_ATOMS: atom_id res chain seq x y z
N MET A 1 40.24 -80.03 7.12
CA MET A 1 39.43 -80.67 8.19
C MET A 1 40.03 -80.34 9.55
N LYS A 2 39.19 -80.07 10.55
CA LYS A 2 39.58 -79.71 11.93
C LYS A 2 40.43 -80.79 12.62
N LYS A 3 41.28 -80.31 13.55
CA LYS A 3 41.86 -80.95 14.76
C LYS A 3 43.21 -81.69 14.62
N LEU A 4 44.13 -81.32 15.52
CA LEU A 4 44.68 -82.13 16.65
C LEU A 4 46.22 -82.34 16.71
N TYR A 5 46.77 -82.08 17.91
CA TYR A 5 48.02 -82.54 18.56
C TYR A 5 49.39 -82.21 17.90
N TYR A 6 50.27 -81.43 18.56
CA TYR A 6 51.21 -81.78 19.65
C TYR A 6 52.45 -82.59 19.21
N VAL A 7 53.61 -81.96 19.44
CA VAL A 7 54.75 -82.44 20.24
C VAL A 7 55.22 -83.89 20.05
N LEU A 8 56.46 -84.05 19.59
CA LEU A 8 57.57 -84.77 20.25
C LEU A 8 58.76 -84.68 19.26
N LEU A 9 59.82 -83.92 19.54
CA LEU A 9 60.91 -84.33 20.44
C LEU A 9 61.26 -85.81 20.28
N ILE A 10 62.41 -86.10 19.66
CA ILE A 10 63.31 -87.23 19.92
C ILE A 10 64.41 -87.16 18.86
N LEU A 11 65.68 -87.48 19.08
CA LEU A 11 66.52 -87.74 20.25
C LEU A 11 67.85 -88.20 19.62
N PHE A 12 68.84 -88.42 20.48
CA PHE A 12 69.99 -89.28 20.22
C PHE A 12 71.16 -88.67 19.45
N VAL A 13 71.84 -87.81 20.20
CA VAL A 13 73.27 -87.97 20.51
C VAL A 13 73.63 -89.45 20.80
N VAL A 14 74.88 -89.79 20.49
CA VAL A 14 75.80 -90.70 21.20
C VAL A 14 75.95 -92.14 20.66
N LEU A 15 77.19 -92.43 20.25
CA LEU A 15 78.12 -93.51 20.68
C LEU A 15 78.80 -94.13 19.46
N VAL A 16 80.07 -93.82 19.15
CA VAL A 16 81.33 -94.17 19.86
C VAL A 16 81.63 -95.67 19.82
N ILE A 17 82.92 -95.98 19.63
CA ILE A 17 83.64 -97.28 19.57
C ILE A 17 84.00 -97.62 18.10
N SER A 18 85.25 -97.87 17.67
CA SER A 18 86.50 -98.23 18.35
C SER A 18 87.71 -98.03 17.43
N ALA A 19 88.87 -97.78 18.07
CA ALA A 19 90.23 -98.17 17.70
C ALA A 19 90.89 -97.51 16.48
N CYS A 20 92.20 -97.27 16.44
CA CYS A 20 93.28 -97.09 17.42
C CYS A 20 94.51 -96.81 16.54
N GLY A 21 95.38 -95.88 16.91
CA GLY A 21 96.65 -95.71 16.18
C GLY A 21 97.49 -94.49 16.57
N ASN A 22 98.02 -94.51 17.80
CA ASN A 22 99.22 -93.80 18.31
C ASN A 22 99.36 -92.28 18.09
N MET A 23 99.12 -91.45 19.12
CA MET A 23 100.01 -91.07 20.25
C MET A 23 101.08 -90.03 19.90
N GLY A 24 100.82 -88.80 20.35
CA GLY A 24 101.77 -87.69 20.53
C GLY A 24 101.06 -86.53 21.25
N THR A 25 101.28 -86.39 22.56
CA THR A 25 100.58 -85.44 23.44
C THR A 25 101.07 -83.99 23.28
N ASN A 26 100.24 -83.12 22.69
CA ASN A 26 100.35 -81.65 22.82
C ASN A 26 99.47 -81.18 23.99
N LYS A 27 100.02 -81.14 25.21
CA LYS A 27 99.32 -80.57 26.37
C LYS A 27 99.31 -79.03 26.25
N GLY A 28 98.13 -78.40 26.19
CA GLY A 28 97.98 -76.96 26.45
C GLY A 28 96.97 -76.17 25.59
N VAL A 29 96.50 -76.69 24.44
CA VAL A 29 95.66 -75.92 23.50
C VAL A 29 94.17 -76.24 23.65
N THR A 30 93.32 -75.22 23.76
CA THR A 30 91.84 -75.33 23.74
C THR A 30 91.26 -74.45 22.64
N ILE A 31 90.34 -74.99 21.83
CA ILE A 31 89.58 -74.25 20.82
C ILE A 31 88.09 -74.28 21.19
N THR A 32 87.46 -73.11 21.29
CA THR A 32 86.03 -72.92 21.58
C THR A 32 85.30 -72.31 20.37
N ILE A 33 84.03 -72.68 20.18
CA ILE A 33 83.16 -72.11 19.15
C ILE A 33 82.37 -70.98 19.81
N ASN A 34 82.26 -69.84 19.12
CA ASN A 34 81.45 -68.72 19.58
C ASN A 34 79.98 -68.93 19.16
N GLU A 35 79.13 -69.33 20.08
CA GLU A 35 77.70 -69.62 19.82
C GLU A 35 76.84 -68.36 19.58
N ASN A 36 77.40 -67.16 19.76
CA ASN A 36 76.69 -65.90 19.51
C ASN A 36 76.81 -65.41 18.05
N ILE A 37 77.60 -66.07 17.21
CA ILE A 37 77.71 -65.75 15.79
C ILE A 37 76.62 -66.53 15.05
N ALA A 38 75.86 -65.84 14.19
CA ALA A 38 74.86 -66.46 13.34
C ALA A 38 75.49 -67.57 12.48
N THR A 39 74.76 -68.66 12.30
CA THR A 39 75.19 -69.78 11.46
C THR A 39 74.24 -69.98 10.28
N GLU A 40 73.34 -69.03 10.02
CA GLU A 40 72.43 -69.01 8.89
C GLU A 40 72.60 -67.69 8.14
N TYR A 41 72.77 -67.77 6.82
CA TYR A 41 73.06 -66.65 5.92
C TYR A 41 72.29 -66.82 4.60
N GLU A 42 72.05 -65.73 3.87
CA GLU A 42 71.47 -65.83 2.51
C GLU A 42 72.55 -66.09 1.45
N VAL A 43 72.14 -66.61 0.28
CA VAL A 43 73.01 -66.76 -0.89
C VAL A 43 73.74 -65.43 -1.19
N ASP A 44 75.05 -65.52 -1.38
CA ASP A 44 76.00 -64.43 -1.67
C ASP A 44 76.25 -63.41 -0.53
N GLU A 45 75.80 -63.70 0.71
CA GLU A 45 76.17 -62.89 1.89
C GLU A 45 77.64 -63.10 2.29
N ASP A 46 78.35 -62.03 2.68
CA ASP A 46 79.77 -62.07 3.04
C ASP A 46 79.96 -62.55 4.49
N ILE A 47 80.88 -63.50 4.72
CA ILE A 47 81.02 -64.21 6.01
C ILE A 47 82.48 -64.19 6.50
N ASP A 48 82.72 -63.59 7.67
CA ASP A 48 84.04 -63.62 8.35
C ASP A 48 84.17 -64.84 9.28
N TYR A 49 84.86 -65.87 8.80
CA TYR A 49 84.98 -67.15 9.50
C TYR A 49 85.79 -67.10 10.80
N ARG A 50 86.62 -66.06 11.02
CA ARG A 50 87.49 -65.97 12.19
C ARG A 50 86.70 -65.82 13.48
N HIS A 51 85.53 -65.19 13.42
CA HIS A 51 84.69 -64.94 14.59
C HIS A 51 84.04 -66.19 15.17
N PHE A 52 83.95 -67.29 14.41
CA PHE A 52 83.39 -68.54 14.91
C PHE A 52 84.26 -69.21 15.97
N PHE A 53 85.55 -68.88 16.05
CA PHE A 53 86.49 -69.61 16.89
C PHE A 53 87.25 -68.70 17.86
N THR A 54 87.57 -69.25 19.02
CA THR A 54 88.50 -68.65 19.97
C THR A 54 89.52 -69.71 20.38
N ILE A 55 90.81 -69.37 20.34
CA ILE A 55 91.91 -70.29 20.67
C ILE A 55 92.60 -69.80 21.95
N ARG A 56 92.92 -70.72 22.85
CA ARG A 56 93.78 -70.46 24.02
C ARG A 56 94.87 -71.52 24.12
N ASP A 57 96.11 -71.11 24.28
CA ASP A 57 97.25 -72.00 24.54
C ASP A 57 97.96 -71.66 25.87
N GLU A 58 99.10 -72.32 26.10
CA GLU A 58 99.94 -72.13 27.28
C GLU A 58 100.41 -70.68 27.50
N ASN A 59 100.36 -69.81 26.48
CA ASN A 59 100.73 -68.40 26.55
C ASN A 59 99.53 -67.42 26.61
N GLY A 60 98.30 -67.92 26.54
CA GLY A 60 97.07 -67.11 26.59
C GLY A 60 96.19 -67.24 25.35
N THR A 61 95.39 -66.20 25.06
CA THR A 61 94.50 -66.19 23.89
C THR A 61 95.31 -65.99 22.62
N VAL A 62 95.06 -66.82 21.60
CA VAL A 62 95.72 -66.77 20.29
C VAL A 62 94.74 -66.13 19.29
N THR A 63 95.21 -65.14 18.53
CA THR A 63 94.45 -64.55 17.43
C THR A 63 94.18 -65.58 16.35
N VAL A 64 92.92 -65.70 15.92
CA VAL A 64 92.54 -66.58 14.82
C VAL A 64 92.86 -65.90 13.50
N GLU A 65 93.81 -66.46 12.77
CA GLU A 65 94.22 -65.99 11.43
C GLU A 65 93.58 -66.87 10.36
N ASP A 66 93.34 -66.34 9.16
CA ASP A 66 92.71 -67.08 8.05
C ASP A 66 93.47 -68.36 7.68
N SER A 67 94.80 -68.35 7.82
CA SER A 67 95.65 -69.53 7.62
C SER A 67 95.35 -70.71 8.56
N MET A 68 94.63 -70.47 9.67
CA MET A 68 94.20 -71.50 10.61
C MET A 68 92.85 -72.11 10.23
N ILE A 69 92.11 -71.50 9.30
CA ILE A 69 90.75 -71.86 8.91
C ILE A 69 90.75 -72.52 7.53
N ASP A 70 90.03 -73.63 7.44
CA ASP A 70 89.67 -74.31 6.22
C ASP A 70 88.15 -74.14 6.01
N ALA A 71 87.83 -73.21 5.12
CA ALA A 71 86.49 -72.96 4.60
C ALA A 71 86.42 -73.25 3.08
N SER A 72 87.36 -74.03 2.54
CA SER A 72 87.51 -74.24 1.10
C SER A 72 86.30 -74.92 0.43
N ASP A 73 85.52 -75.66 1.22
CA ASP A 73 84.29 -76.32 0.77
C ASP A 73 83.04 -75.41 0.85
N VAL A 74 83.13 -74.20 1.44
CA VAL A 74 82.01 -73.28 1.55
C VAL A 74 81.76 -72.60 0.19
N ASN A 75 80.54 -72.76 -0.33
CA ASN A 75 80.09 -72.02 -1.50
C ASN A 75 78.91 -71.12 -1.10
N ILE A 76 79.19 -69.84 -0.85
CA ILE A 76 78.16 -68.87 -0.45
C ILE A 76 77.12 -68.61 -1.55
N SER A 77 77.42 -68.95 -2.81
CA SER A 77 76.51 -68.78 -3.95
C SER A 77 75.54 -69.95 -4.14
N THR A 78 75.52 -70.94 -3.23
CA THR A 78 74.66 -72.11 -3.36
C THR A 78 74.00 -72.42 -2.01
N PRO A 79 72.67 -72.58 -1.96
CA PRO A 79 71.99 -72.97 -0.75
C PRO A 79 72.47 -74.34 -0.24
N GLY A 80 72.71 -74.45 1.05
CA GLY A 80 73.19 -75.68 1.68
C GLY A 80 73.92 -75.45 2.98
N THR A 81 74.21 -76.53 3.71
CA THR A 81 74.98 -76.47 4.95
C THR A 81 76.44 -76.84 4.70
N TYR A 82 77.34 -75.89 4.98
CA TYR A 82 78.77 -76.01 4.77
C TYR A 82 79.52 -76.11 6.10
N LYS A 83 80.65 -76.80 6.09
CA LYS A 83 81.53 -76.94 7.25
C LYS A 83 82.66 -75.91 7.18
N VAL A 84 82.95 -75.26 8.30
CA VAL A 84 84.14 -74.42 8.48
C VAL A 84 84.97 -75.05 9.58
N LYS A 85 86.23 -75.36 9.30
CA LYS A 85 87.12 -76.07 10.22
C LYS A 85 88.30 -75.19 10.60
N ILE A 86 88.67 -75.17 11.88
CA ILE A 86 89.90 -74.54 12.36
C ILE A 86 90.90 -75.60 12.82
N SER A 87 92.19 -75.36 12.59
CA SER A 87 93.30 -76.23 13.01
C SER A 87 94.45 -75.41 13.60
N TYR A 88 94.84 -75.68 14.86
CA TYR A 88 95.96 -75.02 15.52
C TYR A 88 96.78 -76.00 16.37
N ARG A 89 98.10 -76.09 16.09
CA ARG A 89 99.06 -77.01 16.77
C ARG A 89 98.54 -78.45 16.93
N GLY A 90 97.82 -78.94 15.91
CA GLY A 90 97.27 -80.31 15.86
C GLY A 90 95.89 -80.50 16.52
N VAL A 91 95.32 -79.48 17.16
CA VAL A 91 93.93 -79.49 17.65
C VAL A 91 93.01 -78.92 16.58
N THR A 92 91.89 -79.58 16.29
CA THR A 92 90.93 -79.12 15.28
C THR A 92 89.51 -79.06 15.81
N LYS A 93 88.73 -78.07 15.36
CA LYS A 93 87.30 -77.94 15.66
C LYS A 93 86.54 -77.49 14.41
N LEU A 94 85.24 -77.75 14.35
CA LEU A 94 84.41 -77.42 13.19
C LEU A 94 83.08 -76.80 13.63
N VAL A 95 82.57 -75.88 12.82
CA VAL A 95 81.22 -75.30 12.89
C VAL A 95 80.52 -75.50 11.54
N TYR A 96 79.20 -75.58 11.54
CA TYR A 96 78.40 -75.63 10.32
C TYR A 96 77.69 -74.29 10.13
N ILE A 97 77.66 -73.80 8.89
CA ILE A 97 76.86 -72.64 8.47
C ILE A 97 75.89 -73.09 7.38
N THR A 98 74.68 -72.53 7.35
CA THR A 98 73.64 -72.82 6.35
C THR A 98 73.41 -71.58 5.49
N ILE A 99 73.49 -71.76 4.17
CA ILE A 99 73.13 -70.75 3.17
C ILE A 99 71.70 -71.06 2.71
N ASN A 100 70.79 -70.09 2.83
CA ASN A 100 69.38 -70.21 2.45
C ASN A 100 69.11 -69.54 1.09
N GLU A 101 68.14 -70.06 0.31
CA GLU A 101 67.65 -69.39 -0.91
C GLU A 101 67.04 -68.02 -0.59
N LYS A 102 67.18 -67.07 -1.53
CA LYS A 102 66.59 -65.74 -1.43
C LYS A 102 65.14 -65.76 -1.94
N ASP A 103 64.19 -65.28 -1.15
CA ASP A 103 62.77 -65.26 -1.52
C ASP A 103 62.51 -64.46 -2.82
N GLN A 104 61.78 -65.05 -3.78
CA GLN A 104 61.32 -64.35 -4.99
C GLN A 104 59.95 -63.72 -4.74
N ILE A 105 59.87 -62.38 -4.88
CA ILE A 105 58.59 -61.65 -4.84
C ILE A 105 57.88 -61.84 -6.19
N THR A 106 56.60 -62.19 -6.16
CA THR A 106 55.72 -62.22 -7.35
C THR A 106 54.68 -61.10 -7.27
N TYR A 107 54.11 -60.68 -8.40
CA TYR A 107 53.14 -59.58 -8.48
C TYR A 107 51.82 -60.06 -9.08
N THR A 108 50.72 -59.43 -8.69
CA THR A 108 49.38 -59.65 -9.25
C THR A 108 48.81 -58.31 -9.71
N ILE A 109 48.24 -58.28 -10.92
CA ILE A 109 47.49 -57.13 -11.44
C ILE A 109 46.02 -57.51 -11.43
N THR A 110 45.14 -56.60 -10.98
CA THR A 110 43.69 -56.79 -11.06
C THR A 110 43.01 -55.56 -11.67
N ILE A 111 41.88 -55.78 -12.35
CA ILE A 111 41.06 -54.73 -12.93
C ILE A 111 40.16 -54.15 -11.84
N ASN A 112 40.09 -52.83 -11.76
CA ASN A 112 39.21 -52.11 -10.86
C ASN A 112 37.81 -52.00 -11.47
N GLU A 113 36.86 -52.78 -10.94
CA GLU A 113 35.50 -52.80 -11.47
C GLU A 113 34.65 -51.58 -11.08
N ASP A 114 35.08 -50.80 -10.08
CA ASP A 114 34.35 -49.62 -9.61
C ASP A 114 34.59 -48.39 -10.51
N VAL A 115 35.52 -48.46 -11.46
CA VAL A 115 35.83 -47.36 -12.40
C VAL A 115 35.00 -47.51 -13.66
N ASN A 116 34.31 -46.41 -14.05
CA ASN A 116 33.57 -46.36 -15.30
C ASN A 116 34.53 -46.47 -16.50
N LYS A 117 34.23 -47.39 -17.41
CA LYS A 117 35.04 -47.72 -18.58
C LYS A 117 34.50 -47.09 -19.87
N GLU A 118 33.40 -46.34 -19.78
CA GLU A 118 32.83 -45.57 -20.89
C GLU A 118 33.34 -44.12 -20.85
N ILE A 119 33.89 -43.66 -21.96
CA ILE A 119 34.51 -42.34 -22.14
C ILE A 119 33.75 -41.63 -23.26
N VAL A 120 33.34 -40.38 -23.07
CA VAL A 120 32.62 -39.64 -24.12
C VAL A 120 33.59 -39.16 -25.19
N VAL A 121 33.20 -39.28 -26.47
CA VAL A 121 34.00 -38.82 -27.60
C VAL A 121 34.29 -37.31 -27.49
N GLY A 122 35.56 -36.92 -27.63
CA GLY A 122 36.03 -35.54 -27.52
C GLY A 122 36.46 -35.09 -26.12
N GLU A 123 36.41 -35.95 -25.11
CA GLU A 123 37.00 -35.69 -23.78
C GLU A 123 38.50 -35.39 -23.86
N VAL A 124 38.97 -34.49 -22.98
CA VAL A 124 40.34 -33.95 -23.04
C VAL A 124 41.39 -34.89 -22.43
N SER A 125 41.01 -35.75 -21.48
CA SER A 125 41.88 -36.76 -20.88
C SER A 125 41.10 -37.78 -20.03
N PHE A 126 41.66 -38.98 -19.87
CA PHE A 126 41.16 -40.02 -18.96
C PHE A 126 42.35 -40.62 -18.18
N ASP A 127 42.20 -40.80 -16.87
CA ASP A 127 43.27 -41.38 -16.03
C ASP A 127 43.20 -42.91 -16.02
N TYR A 128 43.94 -43.53 -16.93
CA TYR A 128 43.97 -44.99 -17.08
C TYR A 128 44.56 -45.73 -15.87
N LYS A 129 45.28 -45.06 -14.96
CA LYS A 129 45.86 -45.69 -13.76
C LYS A 129 44.79 -46.24 -12.82
N LEU A 130 43.63 -45.59 -12.78
CA LEU A 130 42.54 -45.99 -11.90
C LEU A 130 41.93 -47.35 -12.27
N LEU A 131 42.12 -47.78 -13.53
CA LEU A 131 41.58 -49.05 -14.05
C LEU A 131 42.24 -50.29 -13.47
N PHE A 132 43.41 -50.16 -12.82
CA PHE A 132 44.20 -51.29 -12.36
C PHE A 132 44.66 -51.12 -10.91
N THR A 133 44.85 -52.24 -10.24
CA THR A 133 45.59 -52.29 -8.98
C THR A 133 46.68 -53.36 -9.05
N ILE A 134 47.84 -53.10 -8.44
CA ILE A 134 48.97 -54.03 -8.40
C ILE A 134 49.26 -54.37 -6.94
N SER A 135 49.45 -55.64 -6.63
CA SER A 135 49.90 -56.11 -5.31
C SER A 135 51.07 -57.07 -5.43
N ASP A 136 52.02 -57.01 -4.49
CA ASP A 136 53.08 -58.03 -4.37
C ASP A 136 52.61 -59.27 -3.60
N SER A 137 53.40 -60.34 -3.61
CA SER A 137 53.10 -61.61 -2.92
C SER A 137 53.10 -61.50 -1.39
N ASN A 138 53.52 -60.37 -0.83
CA ASN A 138 53.47 -60.07 0.59
C ASN A 138 52.21 -59.24 0.96
N GLY A 139 51.37 -58.91 -0.02
CA GLY A 139 50.12 -58.16 0.17
C GLY A 139 50.29 -56.64 0.18
N ASN A 140 51.43 -56.10 -0.26
CA ASN A 140 51.62 -54.66 -0.39
C ASN A 140 51.07 -54.17 -1.73
N ASN A 141 50.37 -53.04 -1.71
CA ASN A 141 49.94 -52.36 -2.94
C ASN A 141 51.11 -51.60 -3.58
N ILE A 142 51.26 -51.77 -4.88
CA ILE A 142 52.23 -51.06 -5.71
C ILE A 142 51.48 -49.96 -6.48
N PRO A 143 51.90 -48.69 -6.39
CA PRO A 143 51.32 -47.62 -7.19
C PRO A 143 51.43 -47.89 -8.68
N VAL A 144 50.34 -47.70 -9.41
CA VAL A 144 50.33 -47.78 -10.87
C VAL A 144 50.85 -46.47 -11.43
N GLU A 145 51.92 -46.55 -12.23
CA GLU A 145 52.53 -45.38 -12.88
C GLU A 145 52.17 -45.35 -14.36
N ASP A 146 52.17 -44.15 -14.98
CA ASP A 146 51.81 -43.99 -16.39
C ASP A 146 52.72 -44.81 -17.33
N SER A 147 53.97 -45.05 -16.93
CA SER A 147 54.92 -45.88 -17.69
C SER A 147 54.58 -47.38 -17.72
N MET A 148 53.67 -47.84 -16.87
CA MET A 148 53.21 -49.23 -16.82
C MET A 148 52.03 -49.47 -17.76
N ILE A 149 51.41 -48.42 -18.30
CA ILE A 149 50.17 -48.47 -19.08
C ILE A 149 50.46 -48.16 -20.54
N ASP A 150 49.90 -48.98 -21.42
CA ASP A 150 49.83 -48.70 -22.85
C ASP A 150 48.38 -48.42 -23.25
N SER A 151 48.08 -47.13 -23.43
CA SER A 151 46.83 -46.60 -23.97
C SER A 151 47.02 -45.96 -25.35
N SER A 152 48.15 -46.22 -26.03
CA SER A 152 48.51 -45.56 -27.29
C SER A 152 47.51 -45.77 -28.43
N ASN A 153 46.71 -46.84 -28.37
CA ASN A 153 45.67 -47.14 -29.34
C ASN A 153 44.32 -46.47 -29.03
N VAL A 154 44.15 -45.85 -27.86
CA VAL A 154 42.89 -45.19 -27.48
C VAL A 154 42.81 -43.83 -28.15
N ASP A 155 41.89 -43.69 -29.11
CA ASP A 155 41.59 -42.42 -29.77
C ASP A 155 40.28 -41.85 -29.23
N LEU A 156 40.38 -40.88 -28.32
CA LEU A 156 39.22 -40.22 -27.70
C LEU A 156 38.37 -39.41 -28.70
N SER A 157 38.84 -39.20 -29.93
CA SER A 157 38.08 -38.49 -30.96
C SER A 157 37.20 -39.38 -31.84
N ILE A 158 37.28 -40.71 -31.67
CA ILE A 158 36.57 -41.69 -32.49
C ILE A 158 35.76 -42.61 -31.58
N VAL A 159 34.47 -42.77 -31.87
CA VAL A 159 33.61 -43.73 -31.17
C VAL A 159 34.09 -45.15 -31.48
N GLY A 160 34.31 -45.96 -30.44
CA GLY A 160 34.88 -47.30 -30.59
C GLY A 160 35.14 -47.99 -29.27
N THR A 161 35.47 -49.28 -29.33
CA THR A 161 35.99 -50.04 -28.18
C THR A 161 37.49 -50.17 -28.34
N TYR A 162 38.23 -49.82 -27.29
CA TYR A 162 39.68 -49.81 -27.25
C TYR A 162 40.16 -50.68 -26.10
N ILE A 163 41.37 -51.22 -26.21
CA ILE A 163 41.98 -52.04 -25.17
C ILE A 163 43.14 -51.26 -24.56
N VAL A 164 43.10 -51.10 -23.24
CA VAL A 164 44.20 -50.53 -22.45
C VAL A 164 44.96 -51.68 -21.83
N HIS A 165 46.27 -51.71 -22.04
CA HIS A 165 47.14 -52.74 -21.50
C HIS A 165 47.94 -52.19 -20.32
N ILE A 166 48.26 -53.06 -19.37
CA ILE A 166 49.19 -52.78 -18.28
C ILE A 166 50.22 -53.89 -18.19
N GLN A 167 51.47 -53.53 -17.91
CA GLN A 167 52.55 -54.48 -17.67
C GLN A 167 53.45 -54.04 -16.53
N TYR A 168 53.71 -54.95 -15.59
CA TYR A 168 54.63 -54.72 -14.48
C TYR A 168 55.38 -55.99 -14.10
N GLN A 169 56.72 -55.94 -14.08
CA GLN A 169 57.62 -57.00 -13.62
C GLN A 169 57.27 -58.41 -14.15
N GLY A 170 56.93 -58.51 -15.44
CA GLY A 170 56.64 -59.78 -16.12
C GLY A 170 55.18 -60.26 -16.06
N VAL A 171 54.29 -59.52 -15.40
CA VAL A 171 52.84 -59.76 -15.37
C VAL A 171 52.14 -58.69 -16.21
N SER A 172 51.10 -59.08 -16.95
CA SER A 172 50.34 -58.18 -17.82
C SER A 172 48.85 -58.44 -17.72
N GLU A 173 48.05 -57.39 -17.82
CA GLU A 173 46.60 -57.45 -17.91
C GLU A 173 46.07 -56.46 -18.96
N SER A 174 44.80 -56.59 -19.30
CA SER A 174 44.15 -55.66 -20.23
C SER A 174 42.67 -55.47 -19.93
N VAL A 175 42.16 -54.27 -20.17
CA VAL A 175 40.75 -53.93 -19.97
C VAL A 175 40.20 -53.19 -21.18
N GLU A 176 38.95 -53.48 -21.53
CA GLU A 176 38.22 -52.74 -22.57
C GLU A 176 37.71 -51.41 -22.00
N VAL A 177 37.97 -50.33 -22.73
CA VAL A 177 37.33 -49.02 -22.56
C VAL A 177 36.53 -48.70 -23.81
N ARG A 178 35.38 -48.04 -23.66
CA ARG A 178 34.51 -47.68 -24.79
C ARG A 178 34.47 -46.18 -24.92
N VAL A 179 34.95 -45.66 -26.05
CA VAL A 179 34.65 -44.29 -26.44
C VAL A 179 33.25 -44.31 -27.05
N ILE A 180 32.29 -43.71 -26.35
CA ILE A 180 30.89 -43.65 -26.77
C ILE A 180 30.57 -42.29 -27.37
N ASP A 181 29.56 -42.24 -28.23
CA ASP A 181 29.09 -40.97 -28.76
C ASP A 181 28.51 -40.12 -27.63
N LYS A 182 28.58 -38.79 -27.77
CA LYS A 182 27.90 -37.91 -26.84
C LYS A 182 26.40 -38.12 -27.05
N VAL A 183 25.70 -38.70 -26.08
CA VAL A 183 24.23 -38.75 -26.11
C VAL A 183 23.75 -37.30 -26.03
N LEU A 184 23.37 -36.77 -27.18
CA LEU A 184 22.75 -35.45 -27.28
C LEU A 184 21.25 -35.61 -27.05
N TYR A 185 20.68 -34.66 -26.33
CA TYR A 185 19.26 -34.61 -26.04
C TYR A 185 18.61 -33.50 -26.86
N LYS A 186 17.37 -33.73 -27.25
CA LYS A 186 16.52 -32.74 -27.89
C LYS A 186 15.38 -32.40 -26.94
N ILE A 187 15.36 -31.16 -26.50
CA ILE A 187 14.23 -30.59 -25.77
C ILE A 187 13.25 -29.98 -26.77
N THR A 188 12.00 -30.43 -26.74
CA THR A 188 10.90 -29.89 -27.57
C THR A 188 9.88 -29.21 -26.67
N VAL A 189 9.45 -28.01 -27.05
CA VAL A 189 8.37 -27.27 -26.39
C VAL A 189 7.04 -27.64 -27.04
N ASN A 190 6.07 -28.03 -26.23
CA ASN A 190 4.70 -28.27 -26.65
C ASN A 190 3.98 -26.92 -26.87
N THR A 191 3.80 -26.56 -28.14
CA THR A 191 3.16 -25.30 -28.54
C THR A 191 1.63 -25.38 -28.58
N ASP A 192 1.04 -26.55 -28.33
CA ASP A 192 -0.42 -26.73 -28.34
C ASP A 192 -1.06 -26.36 -26.99
N LEU A 193 -0.25 -26.21 -25.93
CA LEU A 193 -0.69 -25.76 -24.62
C LEU A 193 -0.80 -24.22 -24.56
N PRO A 194 -1.73 -23.68 -23.75
CA PRO A 194 -1.93 -22.24 -23.64
C PRO A 194 -0.67 -21.55 -23.11
N THR A 195 -0.23 -20.46 -23.74
CA THR A 195 0.87 -19.62 -23.25
C THR A 195 0.37 -18.27 -22.73
N THR A 196 -0.93 -18.17 -22.47
CA THR A 196 -1.57 -16.98 -21.92
C THR A 196 -2.52 -17.41 -20.81
N PHE A 197 -2.37 -16.79 -19.65
CA PHE A 197 -3.17 -17.01 -18.46
C PHE A 197 -3.63 -15.66 -17.92
N GLU A 198 -4.73 -15.64 -17.16
CA GLU A 198 -5.15 -14.44 -16.46
C GLU A 198 -4.43 -14.32 -15.11
N LEU A 199 -4.27 -13.09 -14.64
CA LEU A 199 -3.74 -12.77 -13.31
C LEU A 199 -4.55 -13.49 -12.22
N GLY A 200 -3.88 -14.17 -11.30
CA GLY A 200 -4.53 -14.97 -10.25
C GLY A 200 -4.71 -16.47 -10.58
N VAL A 201 -4.12 -16.97 -11.67
CA VAL A 201 -4.04 -18.42 -11.91
C VAL A 201 -3.32 -19.14 -10.75
N ALA A 202 -3.97 -20.14 -10.14
CA ALA A 202 -3.47 -20.78 -8.93
C ALA A 202 -2.13 -21.52 -9.13
N SER A 203 -1.94 -22.16 -10.29
CA SER A 203 -0.70 -22.84 -10.66
C SER A 203 -0.67 -23.16 -12.16
N ILE A 204 0.53 -23.30 -12.73
CA ILE A 204 0.74 -23.75 -14.12
C ILE A 204 1.62 -25.01 -14.08
N ASP A 205 1.21 -26.08 -14.76
CA ASP A 205 2.01 -27.30 -14.89
C ASP A 205 3.06 -27.16 -16.00
N PHE A 206 4.21 -26.57 -15.67
CA PHE A 206 5.29 -26.34 -16.64
C PHE A 206 5.91 -27.62 -17.19
N LYS A 207 5.81 -28.76 -16.50
CA LYS A 207 6.35 -30.04 -16.99
C LYS A 207 5.70 -30.48 -18.29
N SER A 208 4.38 -30.28 -18.40
CA SER A 208 3.61 -30.63 -19.60
C SER A 208 4.03 -29.85 -20.86
N TYR A 209 4.75 -28.74 -20.72
CA TYR A 209 5.25 -27.94 -21.84
C TYR A 209 6.52 -28.48 -22.47
N PHE A 210 7.22 -29.40 -21.83
CA PHE A 210 8.51 -29.88 -22.30
C PHE A 210 8.49 -31.39 -22.53
N SER A 211 9.19 -31.82 -23.56
CA SER A 211 9.53 -33.24 -23.77
C SER A 211 11.01 -33.34 -24.11
N ILE A 212 11.67 -34.34 -23.54
CA ILE A 212 13.09 -34.59 -23.73
C ILE A 212 13.21 -35.96 -24.42
N GLU A 213 13.91 -35.99 -25.55
CA GLU A 213 14.19 -37.20 -26.31
C GLU A 213 15.69 -37.29 -26.59
N SER A 214 16.30 -38.45 -26.37
CA SER A 214 17.66 -38.70 -26.84
C SER A 214 17.70 -38.76 -28.37
N LEU A 215 18.85 -38.53 -28.99
CA LEU A 215 18.99 -38.73 -30.44
C LEU A 215 18.73 -40.18 -30.91
N THR A 216 18.67 -41.15 -29.99
CA THR A 216 18.32 -42.55 -30.28
C THR A 216 16.83 -42.86 -30.15
N GLY A 217 16.02 -41.89 -29.72
CA GLY A 217 14.56 -41.99 -29.62
C GLY A 217 14.02 -42.41 -28.24
N GLU A 218 14.85 -42.38 -27.19
CA GLU A 218 14.42 -42.65 -25.82
C GLU A 218 13.85 -41.38 -25.18
N THR A 219 12.68 -41.48 -24.56
CA THR A 219 12.03 -40.36 -23.86
C THR A 219 12.49 -40.28 -22.41
N ILE A 220 12.82 -39.08 -21.95
CA ILE A 220 13.17 -38.79 -20.56
C ILE A 220 12.00 -38.04 -19.89
N GLU A 221 11.65 -38.46 -18.67
CA GLU A 221 10.63 -37.80 -17.85
C GLU A 221 11.13 -36.43 -17.37
N VAL A 222 10.28 -35.40 -17.51
CA VAL A 222 10.58 -34.05 -17.04
C VAL A 222 10.21 -33.94 -15.56
N THR A 223 11.18 -33.59 -14.72
CA THR A 223 11.00 -33.41 -13.28
C THR A 223 11.12 -31.93 -12.89
N ASP A 224 10.64 -31.57 -11.68
CA ASP A 224 10.59 -30.18 -11.23
C ASP A 224 11.98 -29.54 -11.07
N ASP A 225 13.02 -30.32 -10.77
CA ASP A 225 14.41 -29.87 -10.64
C ASP A 225 15.07 -29.53 -11.99
N MET A 226 14.49 -29.95 -13.12
CA MET A 226 14.96 -29.58 -14.46
C MET A 226 14.44 -28.21 -14.90
N ILE A 227 13.44 -27.65 -14.22
CA ILE A 227 12.71 -26.45 -14.61
C ILE A 227 13.07 -25.29 -13.66
N ASP A 228 13.60 -24.21 -14.22
CA ASP A 228 13.86 -22.97 -13.51
C ASP A 228 12.64 -22.05 -13.58
N THR A 229 11.91 -21.96 -12.48
CA THR A 229 10.77 -21.05 -12.28
C THR A 229 11.14 -19.81 -11.45
N SER A 230 12.42 -19.53 -11.23
CA SER A 230 12.86 -18.40 -10.37
C SER A 230 12.42 -17.04 -10.90
N GLN A 231 12.18 -16.93 -12.21
CA GLN A 231 11.72 -15.72 -12.90
C GLN A 231 10.20 -15.71 -13.12
N VAL A 232 9.46 -16.68 -12.58
CA VAL A 232 8.00 -16.74 -12.70
C VAL A 232 7.34 -15.99 -11.56
N ASP A 233 6.51 -15.01 -11.91
CA ASP A 233 5.66 -14.30 -10.96
C ASP A 233 4.20 -14.35 -11.44
N LEU A 234 3.37 -15.13 -10.77
CA LEU A 234 1.94 -15.27 -11.10
C LEU A 234 1.08 -14.16 -10.47
N THR A 235 1.68 -13.29 -9.64
CA THR A 235 1.00 -12.20 -8.94
C THR A 235 1.02 -10.88 -9.70
N ASN A 236 1.79 -10.79 -10.79
CA ASN A 236 1.89 -9.61 -11.63
C ASN A 236 1.56 -9.93 -13.10
N ALA A 237 0.85 -9.00 -13.75
CA ALA A 237 0.61 -9.10 -15.19
C ALA A 237 1.92 -8.80 -15.94
N GLY A 238 2.24 -9.60 -16.95
CA GLY A 238 3.50 -9.49 -17.66
C GLY A 238 3.84 -10.70 -18.51
N LYS A 239 5.03 -10.66 -19.12
CA LYS A 239 5.63 -11.78 -19.82
C LYS A 239 6.68 -12.41 -18.94
N PHE A 240 6.62 -13.72 -18.83
CA PHE A 240 7.52 -14.51 -18.01
C PHE A 240 8.15 -15.61 -18.85
N THR A 241 9.35 -16.00 -18.44
CA THR A 241 10.10 -17.07 -19.09
C THR A 241 10.36 -18.15 -18.07
N VAL A 242 10.06 -19.38 -18.45
CA VAL A 242 10.52 -20.57 -17.75
C VAL A 242 11.57 -21.27 -18.61
N GLU A 243 12.66 -21.68 -17.98
CA GLU A 243 13.75 -22.39 -18.67
C GLU A 243 13.84 -23.82 -18.18
N ILE A 244 14.04 -24.75 -19.11
CA ILE A 244 14.38 -26.13 -18.79
C ILE A 244 15.84 -26.38 -19.17
N ASN A 245 16.57 -27.09 -18.31
CA ASN A 245 17.95 -27.46 -18.51
C ASN A 245 18.15 -28.96 -18.27
N TYR A 246 18.71 -29.67 -19.25
CA TYR A 246 19.05 -31.08 -19.12
C TYR A 246 20.32 -31.42 -19.90
N GLU A 247 21.33 -31.95 -19.21
CA GLU A 247 22.61 -32.43 -19.79
C GLU A 247 23.27 -31.44 -20.77
N GLY A 248 23.23 -30.14 -20.39
CA GLY A 248 23.81 -29.04 -21.17
C GLY A 248 22.97 -28.53 -22.34
N VAL A 249 21.74 -29.03 -22.51
CA VAL A 249 20.76 -28.53 -23.47
C VAL A 249 19.72 -27.70 -22.73
N SER A 250 19.46 -26.49 -23.22
CA SER A 250 18.52 -25.55 -22.61
C SER A 250 17.43 -25.13 -23.58
N LYS A 251 16.22 -24.92 -23.08
CA LYS A 251 15.11 -24.36 -23.85
C LYS A 251 14.29 -23.44 -22.97
N SER A 252 13.76 -22.38 -23.56
CA SER A 252 12.87 -21.45 -22.88
C SER A 252 11.45 -21.55 -23.44
N LEU A 253 10.48 -21.32 -22.56
CA LEU A 253 9.08 -21.07 -22.87
C LEU A 253 8.73 -19.68 -22.37
N GLU A 254 8.29 -18.81 -23.26
CA GLU A 254 7.66 -17.53 -22.89
C GLU A 254 6.15 -17.76 -22.75
N PHE A 255 5.58 -17.27 -21.64
CA PHE A 255 4.14 -17.19 -21.43
C PHE A 255 3.76 -15.80 -20.91
N THR A 256 2.49 -15.46 -21.01
CA THR A 256 1.95 -14.15 -20.62
C THR A 256 0.90 -14.33 -19.52
N ILE A 257 1.05 -13.59 -18.43
CA ILE A 257 -0.03 -13.30 -17.49
C ILE A 257 -0.69 -12.01 -17.95
N THR A 258 -1.91 -12.10 -18.43
CA THR A 258 -2.72 -10.94 -18.82
C THR A 258 -3.41 -10.35 -17.59
N PRO A 259 -3.55 -9.01 -17.51
CA PRO A 259 -4.41 -8.40 -16.51
C PRO A 259 -5.81 -9.01 -16.59
N ARG A 260 -6.46 -9.15 -15.44
CA ARG A 260 -7.85 -9.61 -15.42
C ARG A 260 -8.71 -8.60 -16.19
N THR A 261 -9.57 -9.11 -17.05
CA THR A 261 -10.51 -8.26 -17.80
C THR A 261 -11.80 -8.00 -17.02
N ASN A 262 -12.04 -8.79 -15.97
CA ASN A 262 -13.16 -8.65 -15.05
C ASN A 262 -12.68 -8.96 -13.62
N TYR A 263 -12.66 -7.95 -12.76
CA TYR A 263 -12.26 -8.09 -11.36
C TYR A 263 -13.39 -8.54 -10.43
N ASN A 264 -14.59 -8.75 -10.99
CA ASN A 264 -15.74 -9.17 -10.20
C ASN A 264 -15.56 -10.58 -9.65
N SER A 265 -16.13 -10.79 -8.47
CA SER A 265 -16.36 -12.09 -7.87
C SER A 265 -17.41 -12.88 -8.64
N SER A 266 -17.26 -14.20 -8.65
CA SER A 266 -18.27 -15.09 -9.22
C SER A 266 -19.54 -15.20 -8.38
N ASP A 267 -19.46 -14.93 -7.06
CA ASP A 267 -20.58 -14.93 -6.13
C ASP A 267 -20.22 -14.22 -4.80
N LEU A 268 -21.11 -14.22 -3.81
CA LEU A 268 -20.79 -13.79 -2.45
C LEU A 268 -19.76 -14.72 -1.80
N PHE A 269 -18.88 -14.18 -0.96
CA PHE A 269 -17.91 -14.97 -0.20
C PHE A 269 -17.63 -14.35 1.18
N ILE A 270 -17.11 -15.18 2.08
CA ILE A 270 -16.67 -14.81 3.42
C ILE A 270 -15.36 -14.03 3.29
N SER A 271 -15.42 -12.73 3.54
CA SER A 271 -14.28 -11.81 3.49
C SER A 271 -13.51 -11.77 4.82
N GLU A 272 -14.18 -12.04 5.93
CA GLU A 272 -13.56 -11.99 7.25
C GLU A 272 -14.21 -12.99 8.22
N TYR A 273 -13.38 -13.56 9.09
CA TYR A 273 -13.78 -14.41 10.22
C TYR A 273 -13.10 -13.88 11.47
N ALA A 274 -13.85 -13.68 12.55
CA ALA A 274 -13.28 -13.30 13.83
C ALA A 274 -13.72 -14.26 14.93
N GLU A 275 -12.75 -14.87 15.60
CA GLU A 275 -12.94 -15.53 16.89
C GLU A 275 -12.02 -14.89 17.93
N ALA A 276 -12.54 -13.89 18.63
CA ALA A 276 -11.80 -13.23 19.69
C ALA A 276 -12.30 -13.66 21.08
N LYS A 277 -12.07 -12.83 22.12
CA LYS A 277 -12.37 -13.21 23.50
C LYS A 277 -13.89 -13.30 23.71
N ASN A 278 -14.27 -14.26 24.54
CA ASN A 278 -15.65 -14.47 24.97
C ASN A 278 -16.61 -14.67 23.78
N TYR A 279 -17.37 -13.63 23.45
CA TYR A 279 -18.43 -13.60 22.46
C TYR A 279 -18.14 -12.63 21.32
N ASP A 280 -16.93 -12.06 21.27
CA ASP A 280 -16.51 -11.13 20.23
C ASP A 280 -16.17 -11.95 18.98
N LYS A 281 -17.24 -12.31 18.27
CA LYS A 281 -17.21 -13.22 17.13
C LYS A 281 -18.14 -12.70 16.04
N TYR A 282 -17.69 -12.78 14.79
CA TYR A 282 -18.48 -12.45 13.61
C TYR A 282 -17.93 -13.10 12.34
N ILE A 283 -18.76 -13.08 11.31
CA ILE A 283 -18.45 -13.37 9.92
C ILE A 283 -18.82 -12.16 9.08
N GLU A 284 -17.98 -11.84 8.09
CA GLU A 284 -18.30 -10.89 7.03
C GLU A 284 -18.51 -11.61 5.71
N ILE A 285 -19.57 -11.23 5.01
CA ILE A 285 -19.89 -11.71 3.67
C ILE A 285 -19.82 -10.52 2.72
N PHE A 286 -18.92 -10.57 1.74
CA PHE A 286 -18.71 -9.50 0.76
C PHE A 286 -19.41 -9.81 -0.57
N ASN A 287 -20.03 -8.78 -1.17
CA ASN A 287 -20.51 -8.82 -2.53
C ASN A 287 -19.56 -8.08 -3.47
N GLY A 288 -18.71 -8.82 -4.19
CA GLY A 288 -17.86 -8.25 -5.24
C GLY A 288 -18.34 -8.54 -6.66
N THR A 289 -19.62 -8.86 -6.88
CA THR A 289 -20.08 -9.51 -8.12
C THR A 289 -20.25 -8.58 -9.33
N GLY A 290 -20.13 -7.27 -9.14
CA GLY A 290 -20.52 -6.25 -10.12
C GLY A 290 -22.03 -6.00 -10.16
N SER A 291 -22.80 -6.42 -9.16
CA SER A 291 -24.26 -6.24 -9.14
C SER A 291 -24.87 -6.48 -7.76
N THR A 292 -26.04 -5.90 -7.51
CA THR A 292 -26.84 -6.18 -6.31
C THR A 292 -27.36 -7.62 -6.30
N ILE A 293 -27.15 -8.32 -5.18
CA ILE A 293 -27.53 -9.73 -4.98
C ILE A 293 -28.70 -9.86 -3.99
N ASP A 294 -29.73 -10.63 -4.36
CA ASP A 294 -30.79 -11.07 -3.44
C ASP A 294 -30.29 -12.23 -2.55
N LEU A 295 -30.32 -12.01 -1.24
CA LEU A 295 -29.82 -12.93 -0.23
C LEU A 295 -30.79 -14.09 0.08
N SER A 296 -32.02 -14.09 -0.45
CA SER A 296 -33.07 -15.06 -0.13
C SER A 296 -32.68 -16.53 -0.38
N ASN A 297 -31.73 -16.78 -1.28
CA ASN A 297 -31.25 -18.11 -1.63
C ASN A 297 -29.98 -18.53 -0.86
N TYR A 298 -29.48 -17.69 0.05
CA TYR A 298 -28.23 -17.91 0.77
C TYR A 298 -28.49 -18.33 2.21
N THR A 299 -27.63 -19.22 2.72
CA THR A 299 -27.65 -19.64 4.12
C THR A 299 -26.24 -19.74 4.68
N LEU A 300 -26.03 -19.22 5.87
CA LEU A 300 -24.82 -19.43 6.66
C LEU A 300 -25.02 -20.66 7.58
N LYS A 301 -24.09 -21.60 7.58
CA LYS A 301 -24.19 -22.86 8.33
C LYS A 301 -22.95 -23.09 9.18
N LEU A 302 -23.17 -23.46 10.44
CA LEU A 302 -22.11 -23.78 11.41
C LEU A 302 -22.09 -25.29 11.69
N PHE A 303 -20.90 -25.87 11.55
CA PHE A 303 -20.59 -27.28 11.76
C PHE A 303 -19.66 -27.42 12.96
N ASN A 304 -20.22 -27.60 14.16
CA ASN A 304 -19.40 -27.73 15.36
C ASN A 304 -18.57 -29.00 15.28
N ASN A 305 -17.25 -28.86 15.42
CA ASN A 305 -16.26 -29.93 15.26
C ASN A 305 -16.47 -30.69 13.95
N VAL A 306 -16.90 -29.98 12.89
CA VAL A 306 -17.10 -30.52 11.54
C VAL A 306 -18.21 -31.60 11.47
N GLN A 307 -19.10 -31.66 12.46
CA GLN A 307 -20.19 -32.64 12.45
C GLN A 307 -21.27 -32.29 11.42
N GLN A 308 -21.76 -33.33 10.71
CA GLN A 308 -22.88 -33.22 9.78
C GLN A 308 -24.13 -33.94 10.32
N PRO A 309 -25.34 -33.38 10.17
CA PRO A 309 -25.66 -32.08 9.55
C PRO A 309 -25.22 -30.89 10.41
N ALA A 310 -25.19 -29.69 9.81
CA ALA A 310 -24.93 -28.43 10.52
C ALA A 310 -25.86 -28.24 11.72
N GLN A 311 -25.32 -27.79 12.84
CA GLN A 311 -26.05 -27.59 14.09
C GLN A 311 -26.83 -26.28 14.11
N TYR A 312 -26.29 -25.25 13.45
CA TYR A 312 -26.97 -23.97 13.27
C TYR A 312 -27.03 -23.62 11.80
N VAL A 313 -28.21 -23.16 11.37
CA VAL A 313 -28.50 -22.72 10.01
C VAL A 313 -29.18 -21.38 10.10
N PHE A 314 -28.65 -20.39 9.39
CA PHE A 314 -29.20 -19.06 9.30
C PHE A 314 -29.51 -18.72 7.85
N SER A 315 -30.79 -18.59 7.52
CA SER A 315 -31.24 -18.10 6.21
C SER A 315 -31.06 -16.60 6.12
N LEU A 316 -30.35 -16.16 5.09
CA LEU A 316 -30.15 -14.74 4.82
C LEU A 316 -31.38 -14.17 4.09
N SER A 317 -31.52 -12.85 4.12
CA SER A 317 -32.63 -12.14 3.48
C SER A 317 -32.24 -10.69 3.21
N GLY A 318 -32.93 -10.05 2.26
CA GLY A 318 -32.63 -8.70 1.82
C GLY A 318 -31.78 -8.69 0.55
N SER A 319 -31.30 -7.51 0.16
CA SER A 319 -30.37 -7.32 -0.94
C SER A 319 -29.04 -6.83 -0.40
N LEU A 320 -27.94 -7.22 -1.05
CA LEU A 320 -26.59 -6.72 -0.78
C LEU A 320 -26.07 -6.08 -2.07
N LYS A 321 -25.81 -4.76 -2.06
CA LYS A 321 -25.34 -4.05 -3.27
C LYS A 321 -23.92 -4.45 -3.63
N ASP A 322 -23.50 -4.09 -4.82
CA ASP A 322 -22.11 -4.32 -5.24
C ASP A 322 -21.14 -3.53 -4.36
N GLY A 323 -20.08 -4.17 -3.89
CA GLY A 323 -19.13 -3.61 -2.92
C GLY A 323 -19.57 -3.62 -1.47
N GLU A 324 -20.81 -4.01 -1.15
CA GLU A 324 -21.28 -4.03 0.24
C GLU A 324 -20.85 -5.29 1.01
N ILE A 325 -20.84 -5.15 2.34
CA ILE A 325 -20.48 -6.18 3.31
C ILE A 325 -21.66 -6.41 4.25
N LEU A 326 -22.06 -7.68 4.39
CA LEU A 326 -22.96 -8.13 5.44
C LEU A 326 -22.16 -8.72 6.61
N VAL A 327 -22.25 -8.07 7.77
CA VAL A 327 -21.71 -8.60 9.03
C VAL A 327 -22.77 -9.44 9.74
N VAL A 328 -22.42 -10.67 10.14
CA VAL A 328 -23.24 -11.52 11.01
C VAL A 328 -22.46 -11.77 12.30
N TYR A 329 -22.99 -11.34 13.44
CA TYR A 329 -22.25 -11.33 14.71
C TYR A 329 -22.99 -12.05 15.84
N HIS A 330 -22.23 -12.44 16.87
CA HIS A 330 -22.77 -13.13 18.03
C HIS A 330 -23.60 -12.19 18.93
N PRO A 331 -24.79 -12.58 19.45
CA PRO A 331 -25.67 -11.66 20.22
C PRO A 331 -25.07 -11.03 21.47
N ASN A 332 -24.08 -11.68 22.06
CA ASN A 332 -23.37 -11.17 23.24
C ASN A 332 -22.00 -10.55 22.92
N ALA A 333 -21.69 -10.28 21.64
CA ALA A 333 -20.48 -9.55 21.27
C ALA A 333 -20.41 -8.17 21.95
N SER A 334 -19.21 -7.63 22.04
CA SER A 334 -18.93 -6.28 22.54
C SER A 334 -19.58 -5.21 21.67
N SER A 335 -19.62 -3.98 22.19
CA SER A 335 -20.16 -2.84 21.48
C SER A 335 -19.36 -2.51 20.22
N ILE A 336 -18.06 -2.84 20.15
CA ILE A 336 -17.23 -2.58 18.97
C ILE A 336 -17.81 -3.31 17.75
N ILE A 337 -18.10 -4.61 17.89
CA ILE A 337 -18.70 -5.42 16.82
C ILE A 337 -20.15 -5.04 16.57
N LYS A 338 -20.93 -4.80 17.64
CA LYS A 338 -22.36 -4.44 17.49
C LYS A 338 -22.57 -3.12 16.78
N ASN A 339 -21.75 -2.11 17.11
CA ASN A 339 -21.85 -0.76 16.53
C ASN A 339 -21.40 -0.73 15.07
N ALA A 340 -20.63 -1.72 14.60
CA ALA A 340 -20.38 -1.86 13.18
C ALA A 340 -21.67 -2.16 12.39
N GLY A 341 -22.75 -2.58 13.04
CA GLY A 341 -24.03 -2.92 12.40
C GLY A 341 -24.03 -4.33 11.78
N GLY A 342 -25.16 -4.73 11.18
CA GLY A 342 -25.36 -6.06 10.63
C GLY A 342 -26.35 -6.89 11.43
N ILE A 343 -26.30 -8.22 11.30
CA ILE A 343 -27.33 -9.12 11.83
C ILE A 343 -26.80 -9.94 13.00
N SER A 344 -27.48 -9.84 14.14
CA SER A 344 -27.21 -10.69 15.29
C SER A 344 -27.80 -12.09 15.11
N ASN A 345 -26.99 -13.15 15.22
CA ASN A 345 -27.49 -14.52 15.06
C ASN A 345 -26.69 -15.59 15.84
N GLN A 346 -27.36 -16.65 16.26
CA GLN A 346 -26.77 -17.78 16.99
C GLN A 346 -25.85 -18.66 16.12
N VAL A 347 -25.86 -18.53 14.79
CA VAL A 347 -24.93 -19.24 13.88
C VAL A 347 -23.46 -18.87 14.13
N ILE A 348 -23.21 -17.76 14.84
CA ILE A 348 -21.86 -17.26 15.19
C ILE A 348 -21.34 -17.87 16.51
N ASN A 349 -21.95 -18.95 17.00
CA ASN A 349 -21.48 -19.71 18.16
C ASN A 349 -20.30 -20.67 17.87
N PHE A 350 -19.48 -20.35 16.86
CA PHE A 350 -18.31 -21.15 16.51
C PHE A 350 -17.15 -20.93 17.48
N ASN A 351 -16.22 -21.87 17.51
CA ASN A 351 -14.87 -21.69 18.02
C ASN A 351 -13.85 -22.28 17.03
N GLY A 352 -12.57 -22.25 17.38
CA GLY A 352 -11.49 -22.40 16.40
C GLY A 352 -11.49 -23.70 15.61
N ASN A 353 -12.09 -24.78 16.12
CA ASN A 353 -12.18 -26.05 15.40
C ASN A 353 -13.57 -26.35 14.82
N ASP A 354 -14.45 -25.36 14.79
CA ASP A 354 -15.75 -25.42 14.14
C ASP A 354 -15.64 -24.81 12.73
N ALA A 355 -16.24 -25.45 11.73
CA ALA A 355 -16.27 -24.92 10.37
C ALA A 355 -17.54 -24.08 10.16
N ILE A 356 -17.41 -22.96 9.46
CA ILE A 356 -18.54 -22.09 9.10
C ILE A 356 -18.53 -21.85 7.59
N ALA A 357 -19.70 -22.03 6.97
CA ALA A 357 -19.80 -22.14 5.53
C ALA A 357 -21.01 -21.41 4.95
N LEU A 358 -20.83 -20.81 3.79
CA LEU A 358 -21.85 -20.13 3.01
C LEU A 358 -22.39 -21.07 1.92
N PHE A 359 -23.71 -21.17 1.85
CA PHE A 359 -24.40 -21.98 0.85
C PHE A 359 -25.33 -21.10 0.02
N LYS A 360 -25.52 -21.46 -1.26
CA LYS A 360 -26.52 -20.89 -2.17
C LYS A 360 -27.36 -22.01 -2.75
N ASN A 361 -28.68 -21.96 -2.61
CA ASN A 361 -29.59 -23.03 -3.05
C ASN A 361 -29.16 -24.42 -2.53
N GLU A 362 -28.76 -24.51 -1.25
CA GLU A 362 -28.22 -25.72 -0.62
C GLU A 362 -26.89 -26.26 -1.18
N ILE A 363 -26.21 -25.54 -2.08
CA ILE A 363 -24.87 -25.86 -2.58
C ILE A 363 -23.83 -25.07 -1.80
N LEU A 364 -22.79 -25.74 -1.29
CA LEU A 364 -21.66 -25.09 -0.62
C LEU A 364 -20.89 -24.23 -1.63
N ILE A 365 -20.73 -22.94 -1.33
CA ILE A 365 -19.96 -22.04 -2.18
C ILE A 365 -18.68 -21.58 -1.51
N ASP A 366 -18.67 -21.34 -0.19
CA ASP A 366 -17.49 -20.82 0.51
C ASP A 366 -17.40 -21.34 1.95
N VAL A 367 -16.18 -21.42 2.50
CA VAL A 367 -15.95 -22.03 3.83
C VAL A 367 -14.74 -21.46 4.58
N VAL A 368 -14.89 -21.34 5.90
CA VAL A 368 -13.81 -21.22 6.87
C VAL A 368 -13.70 -22.51 7.68
N GLY A 369 -12.54 -23.16 7.63
CA GLY A 369 -12.28 -24.49 8.20
C GLY A 369 -12.50 -25.66 7.22
N ASP A 370 -11.84 -26.78 7.47
CA ASP A 370 -11.89 -27.98 6.60
C ASP A 370 -13.03 -28.92 7.02
N LEU A 371 -14.05 -29.07 6.16
CA LEU A 371 -15.22 -29.92 6.41
C LEU A 371 -14.94 -31.43 6.31
N ASP A 372 -13.79 -31.84 5.80
CA ASP A 372 -13.40 -33.24 5.66
C ASP A 372 -12.28 -33.65 6.64
N ARG A 373 -11.59 -32.68 7.24
CA ARG A 373 -10.43 -32.90 8.12
C ARG A 373 -10.58 -32.14 9.44
N PRO A 374 -11.30 -32.71 10.43
CA PRO A 374 -11.47 -32.08 11.74
C PRO A 374 -10.14 -31.94 12.49
N VAL A 375 -10.01 -30.83 13.21
CA VAL A 375 -8.88 -30.53 14.12
C VAL A 375 -9.37 -30.44 15.56
N SER A 376 -8.46 -30.52 16.53
CA SER A 376 -8.82 -30.47 17.96
C SER A 376 -8.94 -29.06 18.54
N VAL A 377 -8.35 -28.05 17.90
CA VAL A 377 -8.28 -26.68 18.44
C VAL A 377 -8.49 -25.62 17.37
N GLY A 378 -7.73 -25.65 16.28
CA GLY A 378 -7.92 -24.75 15.14
C GLY A 378 -7.00 -25.12 13.97
N TRP A 379 -7.25 -24.54 12.81
CA TRP A 379 -6.46 -24.77 11.59
C TRP A 379 -5.25 -23.84 11.55
N ASP A 380 -4.13 -24.34 11.05
CA ASP A 380 -2.91 -23.54 10.86
C ASP A 380 -3.07 -22.65 9.62
N ILE A 381 -2.48 -21.45 9.62
CA ILE A 381 -2.47 -20.54 8.47
C ILE A 381 -1.12 -19.84 8.39
N GLY A 382 -0.44 -19.92 7.25
CA GLY A 382 0.75 -19.09 6.97
C GLY A 382 1.88 -19.20 8.01
N GLY A 383 2.00 -20.34 8.69
CA GLY A 383 2.98 -20.55 9.77
C GLY A 383 2.48 -20.21 11.18
N VAL A 384 1.31 -19.59 11.32
CA VAL A 384 0.61 -19.41 12.60
C VAL A 384 -0.14 -20.69 12.95
N LYS A 385 0.13 -21.24 14.13
CA LYS A 385 -0.52 -22.46 14.63
C LYS A 385 -1.89 -22.15 15.20
N GLU A 386 -2.86 -23.02 14.92
CA GLU A 386 -4.24 -22.89 15.43
C GLU A 386 -4.86 -21.50 15.11
N ALA A 387 -4.54 -20.94 13.96
CA ALA A 387 -4.85 -19.55 13.57
C ALA A 387 -6.35 -19.22 13.53
N THR A 388 -7.24 -20.20 13.33
CA THR A 388 -8.70 -19.98 13.42
C THR A 388 -9.20 -19.78 14.85
N LYS A 389 -8.36 -20.03 15.87
CA LYS A 389 -8.68 -19.77 17.27
C LYS A 389 -8.03 -18.48 17.73
N ASP A 390 -8.78 -17.65 18.47
CA ASP A 390 -8.26 -16.45 19.14
C ASP A 390 -7.60 -15.44 18.17
N HIS A 391 -8.10 -15.31 16.93
CA HIS A 391 -7.60 -14.37 15.93
C HIS A 391 -8.74 -13.86 15.02
N THR A 392 -8.44 -12.78 14.30
CA THR A 392 -9.21 -12.32 13.14
C THR A 392 -8.50 -12.75 11.86
N LEU A 393 -9.25 -13.27 10.90
CA LEU A 393 -8.78 -13.76 9.62
C LEU A 393 -9.40 -12.93 8.50
N ILE A 394 -8.57 -12.31 7.69
CA ILE A 394 -9.01 -11.49 6.55
C ILE A 394 -8.69 -12.23 5.25
N ARG A 395 -9.67 -12.32 4.36
CA ARG A 395 -9.47 -12.83 3.01
C ARG A 395 -8.57 -11.86 2.25
N LYS A 396 -7.50 -12.37 1.63
CA LYS A 396 -6.55 -11.55 0.87
C LYS A 396 -7.23 -10.89 -0.33
N SER A 397 -6.78 -9.68 -0.67
CA SER A 397 -7.30 -8.91 -1.81
C SER A 397 -7.08 -9.55 -3.17
N THR A 398 -6.18 -10.54 -3.26
CA THR A 398 -5.94 -11.33 -4.45
C THR A 398 -6.90 -12.52 -4.61
N VAL A 399 -7.87 -12.68 -3.71
CA VAL A 399 -8.92 -13.70 -3.79
C VAL A 399 -10.19 -13.08 -4.34
N TYR A 400 -10.60 -13.54 -5.51
CA TYR A 400 -11.69 -12.92 -6.27
C TYR A 400 -12.97 -13.75 -6.29
N GLY A 401 -13.31 -14.36 -5.16
CA GLY A 401 -14.59 -15.02 -4.99
C GLY A 401 -14.58 -16.22 -4.07
N PRO A 402 -15.72 -16.92 -3.98
CA PRO A 402 -15.94 -17.98 -3.00
C PRO A 402 -15.10 -19.22 -3.30
N ASN A 403 -14.64 -19.90 -2.25
CA ASN A 403 -13.94 -21.17 -2.36
C ASN A 403 -14.58 -22.23 -1.46
N SER A 404 -15.22 -23.22 -2.09
CA SER A 404 -15.87 -24.33 -1.39
C SER A 404 -14.89 -25.30 -0.70
N THR A 405 -13.58 -25.12 -0.89
CA THR A 405 -12.51 -25.90 -0.25
C THR A 405 -11.64 -25.00 0.62
N TRP A 406 -11.40 -25.40 1.88
CA TRP A 406 -10.53 -24.66 2.78
C TRP A 406 -9.11 -24.51 2.23
N THR A 407 -8.70 -23.27 1.97
CA THR A 407 -7.40 -22.95 1.38
C THR A 407 -6.69 -21.93 2.25
N GLU A 408 -5.79 -22.39 3.12
CA GLU A 408 -5.09 -21.57 4.12
C GLU A 408 -4.36 -20.36 3.50
N SER A 409 -3.82 -20.49 2.28
CA SER A 409 -3.07 -19.43 1.62
C SER A 409 -3.90 -18.20 1.24
N GLU A 410 -5.23 -18.29 1.28
CA GLU A 410 -6.16 -17.20 0.97
C GLU A 410 -6.34 -16.19 2.11
N TRP A 411 -5.82 -16.50 3.31
CA TRP A 411 -6.10 -15.75 4.52
C TRP A 411 -4.87 -15.05 5.07
N THR A 412 -5.08 -13.88 5.65
CA THR A 412 -4.13 -13.14 6.49
C THR A 412 -4.60 -13.22 7.93
N VAL A 413 -3.68 -13.56 8.85
CA VAL A 413 -3.98 -13.69 10.29
C VAL A 413 -3.63 -12.39 11.00
N LEU A 414 -4.60 -11.75 11.63
CA LEU A 414 -4.42 -10.61 12.53
C LEU A 414 -4.45 -11.05 13.99
N ASN A 415 -4.03 -10.17 14.90
CA ASN A 415 -4.01 -10.45 16.33
C ASN A 415 -5.43 -10.63 16.90
N ILE A 416 -5.51 -11.27 18.08
CA ILE A 416 -6.74 -11.33 18.87
C ILE A 416 -7.28 -9.91 19.14
N GLU A 417 -8.61 -9.74 19.05
CA GLU A 417 -9.31 -8.44 19.24
C GLU A 417 -8.93 -7.36 18.21
N ASP A 418 -8.35 -7.73 17.07
CA ASP A 418 -8.16 -6.81 15.96
C ASP A 418 -9.40 -6.79 15.07
N PHE A 419 -10.21 -5.75 15.21
CA PHE A 419 -11.43 -5.50 14.44
C PHE A 419 -11.30 -4.26 13.55
N SER A 420 -10.07 -3.82 13.28
CA SER A 420 -9.79 -2.60 12.51
C SER A 420 -10.29 -2.66 11.07
N ASN A 421 -10.60 -3.85 10.57
CA ASN A 421 -11.09 -4.12 9.22
C ASN A 421 -12.59 -4.45 9.15
N ILE A 422 -13.34 -4.34 10.26
CA ILE A 422 -14.78 -4.59 10.22
C ILE A 422 -15.46 -3.62 9.22
N LYS A 423 -16.31 -4.15 8.35
CA LYS A 423 -16.92 -3.49 7.19
C LYS A 423 -15.93 -2.97 6.15
N LEU A 424 -14.74 -3.56 6.06
CA LEU A 424 -13.75 -3.20 5.06
C LEU A 424 -13.17 -4.43 4.37
N HIS A 425 -13.44 -4.55 3.08
CA HIS A 425 -12.81 -5.56 2.23
C HIS A 425 -12.37 -4.92 0.91
N ILE A 426 -11.20 -5.32 0.44
CA ILE A 426 -10.60 -4.83 -0.81
C ILE A 426 -10.30 -6.04 -1.67
N MET A 427 -10.66 -5.96 -2.95
CA MET A 427 -10.21 -6.89 -3.99
C MET A 427 -9.35 -6.10 -4.99
N ASP A 428 -8.15 -6.61 -5.31
CA ASP A 428 -7.18 -5.86 -6.10
C ASP A 428 -7.72 -5.56 -7.51
N GLY A 429 -7.83 -4.28 -7.88
CA GLY A 429 -8.34 -3.88 -9.20
C GLY A 429 -9.84 -4.03 -9.40
N TYR A 430 -10.57 -4.50 -8.39
CA TYR A 430 -12.03 -4.39 -8.35
C TYR A 430 -12.43 -2.98 -7.92
N GLU A 431 -13.27 -2.35 -8.72
CA GLU A 431 -13.97 -1.12 -8.37
C GLU A 431 -15.45 -1.47 -8.27
N PRO A 432 -16.08 -1.27 -7.10
CA PRO A 432 -17.50 -1.51 -6.98
C PRO A 432 -18.22 -0.63 -7.99
N ILE A 433 -19.22 -1.19 -8.66
CA ILE A 433 -20.22 -0.38 -9.32
C ILE A 433 -20.83 0.44 -8.21
N ILE A 434 -20.48 1.72 -8.18
CA ILE A 434 -21.25 2.70 -7.44
C ILE A 434 -22.61 2.66 -8.14
N ASP A 435 -23.51 1.83 -7.61
CA ASP A 435 -24.93 1.95 -7.82
C ASP A 435 -25.29 3.25 -7.09
N ASP A 436 -24.90 4.35 -7.73
CA ASP A 436 -25.57 5.62 -7.61
C ASP A 436 -26.98 5.24 -7.97
N GLU A 437 -27.78 4.91 -6.96
CA GLU A 437 -29.21 4.68 -7.08
C GLU A 437 -29.73 5.97 -7.67
N ASN A 438 -29.65 6.04 -9.01
CA ASN A 438 -30.02 7.11 -9.90
C ASN A 438 -30.25 8.38 -9.09
N PRO A 439 -29.19 9.15 -8.72
CA PRO A 439 -29.23 10.08 -7.60
C PRO A 439 -30.51 10.83 -7.82
N LYS A 440 -31.51 10.64 -6.93
CA LYS A 440 -32.80 11.31 -7.06
C LYS A 440 -32.40 12.72 -7.40
N GLU A 441 -32.72 13.16 -8.62
CA GLU A 441 -32.23 14.44 -9.13
C GLU A 441 -32.47 15.43 -8.00
N GLN A 442 -31.40 15.89 -7.35
CA GLN A 442 -31.55 16.70 -6.15
C GLN A 442 -32.09 18.02 -6.67
N ILE A 443 -33.41 18.12 -6.65
CA ILE A 443 -34.11 19.30 -7.12
C ILE A 443 -33.82 20.35 -6.07
N LYS A 444 -32.92 21.27 -6.43
CA LYS A 444 -32.56 22.41 -5.59
C LYS A 444 -33.83 23.03 -5.01
N ASP A 445 -33.89 23.10 -3.69
CA ASP A 445 -35.03 23.61 -2.92
C ASP A 445 -34.55 24.06 -1.52
N LEU A 446 -35.46 24.57 -0.68
CA LEU A 446 -35.18 24.82 0.73
C LEU A 446 -34.83 23.50 1.43
N PHE A 447 -33.89 23.56 2.38
CA PHE A 447 -33.47 22.39 3.15
C PHE A 447 -33.21 22.75 4.61
N ILE A 448 -33.20 21.74 5.47
CA ILE A 448 -32.87 21.85 6.88
C ILE A 448 -31.35 22.02 6.99
N SER A 449 -30.93 23.18 7.50
CA SER A 449 -29.52 23.54 7.68
C SER A 449 -28.98 23.23 9.06
N GLU A 450 -29.83 23.21 10.08
CA GLU A 450 -29.40 22.97 11.46
C GLU A 450 -30.52 22.33 12.29
N TYR A 451 -30.14 21.38 13.13
CA TYR A 451 -30.98 20.77 14.15
C TYR A 451 -30.33 20.97 15.51
N PHE A 452 -31.15 21.33 16.50
CA PHE A 452 -30.69 21.51 17.87
C PHE A 452 -31.61 20.79 18.85
N GLU A 453 -31.01 19.88 19.62
CA GLU A 453 -31.59 19.36 20.84
C GLU A 453 -30.73 19.75 22.05
N GLY A 454 -31.24 20.64 22.90
CA GLY A 454 -30.47 21.12 24.04
C GLY A 454 -30.30 20.09 25.17
N TYR A 455 -29.16 20.19 25.86
CA TYR A 455 -28.77 19.38 27.00
C TYR A 455 -28.71 20.20 28.30
N LEU A 456 -28.98 19.54 29.43
CA LEU A 456 -28.95 20.14 30.79
C LEU A 456 -29.78 21.43 30.92
N GLU A 457 -29.12 22.58 30.98
CA GLU A 457 -29.77 23.89 31.12
C GLU A 457 -30.57 24.29 29.87
N TYR A 458 -30.28 23.66 28.72
CA TYR A 458 -31.00 23.81 27.46
C TYR A 458 -32.02 22.69 27.21
N LYS A 459 -32.31 21.80 28.16
CA LYS A 459 -33.17 20.62 27.93
C LYS A 459 -34.56 20.91 27.33
N ASP A 460 -35.10 22.11 27.58
CA ASP A 460 -36.40 22.58 27.11
C ASP A 460 -36.28 23.40 25.80
N SER A 461 -35.05 23.61 25.33
CA SER A 461 -34.71 24.32 24.10
C SER A 461 -34.47 23.34 22.95
N LYS A 462 -35.24 23.52 21.87
CA LYS A 462 -35.11 22.77 20.62
C LYS A 462 -35.43 23.69 19.45
N TYR A 463 -34.74 23.54 18.33
CA TYR A 463 -35.10 24.23 17.08
C TYR A 463 -34.68 23.45 15.84
N ILE A 464 -35.27 23.86 14.73
CA ILE A 464 -34.91 23.47 13.38
C ILE A 464 -34.69 24.75 12.58
N GLU A 465 -33.58 24.81 11.86
CA GLU A 465 -33.24 25.88 10.93
C GLU A 465 -33.41 25.40 9.49
N ILE A 466 -34.02 26.22 8.65
CA ILE A 466 -34.25 25.95 7.23
C ILE A 466 -33.53 27.02 6.41
N TYR A 467 -32.69 26.63 5.47
CA TYR A 467 -31.90 27.52 4.63
C TYR A 467 -32.48 27.67 3.22
N ASN A 468 -32.31 28.87 2.66
CA ASN A 468 -32.59 29.17 1.27
C ASN A 468 -31.31 29.21 0.41
N PRO A 469 -31.01 28.15 -0.37
CA PRO A 469 -29.81 28.10 -1.23
C PRO A 469 -29.96 28.81 -2.57
N PHE A 470 -31.13 29.40 -2.85
CA PHE A 470 -31.36 30.13 -4.07
C PHE A 470 -30.76 31.54 -4.00
N ASN A 471 -30.43 32.08 -5.18
CA ASN A 471 -30.06 33.49 -5.36
C ASN A 471 -31.29 34.41 -5.45
N GLU A 472 -32.45 33.95 -4.98
CA GLU A 472 -33.71 34.68 -4.96
C GLU A 472 -34.52 34.33 -3.71
N SER A 473 -35.57 35.11 -3.44
CA SER A 473 -36.43 34.90 -2.27
C SER A 473 -37.49 33.83 -2.53
N VAL A 474 -37.79 33.01 -1.53
CA VAL A 474 -38.79 31.93 -1.61
C VAL A 474 -39.99 32.26 -0.71
N ASP A 475 -41.20 32.02 -1.22
CA ASP A 475 -42.43 32.05 -0.42
C ASP A 475 -42.58 30.74 0.35
N LEU A 476 -42.68 30.82 1.67
CA LEU A 476 -42.79 29.65 2.55
C LEU A 476 -44.19 29.05 2.58
N GLY A 477 -45.18 29.65 1.90
CA GLY A 477 -46.59 29.23 1.97
C GLY A 477 -46.89 27.79 1.52
N SER A 478 -46.03 27.18 0.68
CA SER A 478 -46.13 25.76 0.28
C SER A 478 -45.37 24.81 1.21
N TYR A 479 -44.62 25.32 2.18
CA TYR A 479 -43.73 24.54 3.03
C TYR A 479 -44.33 24.28 4.41
N SER A 480 -44.02 23.12 4.99
CA SER A 480 -44.36 22.79 6.37
C SER A 480 -43.28 21.93 7.02
N LEU A 481 -43.16 22.02 8.33
CA LEU A 481 -42.26 21.16 9.10
C LEU A 481 -43.10 20.10 9.82
N ALA A 482 -42.71 18.83 9.73
CA ALA A 482 -43.38 17.73 10.39
C ALA A 482 -42.45 16.98 11.35
N VAL A 483 -43.00 16.49 12.46
CA VAL A 483 -42.30 15.63 13.42
C VAL A 483 -42.99 14.29 13.50
N TYR A 484 -42.19 13.23 13.44
CA TYR A 484 -42.60 11.83 13.55
C TYR A 484 -41.94 11.26 14.81
N LYS A 485 -42.70 11.16 15.90
CA LYS A 485 -42.13 10.83 17.21
C LYS A 485 -41.89 9.34 17.32
N ASN A 486 -40.69 8.96 17.80
CA ASN A 486 -40.40 7.60 18.26
C ASN A 486 -40.85 6.53 17.25
N GLY A 487 -40.32 6.55 16.02
CA GLY A 487 -40.62 5.57 14.97
C GLY A 487 -42.06 5.52 14.47
N GLU A 488 -42.84 6.58 14.66
CA GLU A 488 -44.16 6.71 14.05
C GLU A 488 -44.04 6.90 12.52
N ALA A 489 -44.86 6.18 11.75
CA ALA A 489 -44.98 6.36 10.30
C ALA A 489 -45.95 7.50 9.90
N GLN A 490 -46.55 8.17 10.88
CA GLN A 490 -47.49 9.28 10.69
C GLN A 490 -47.00 10.47 11.51
N ALA A 491 -47.10 11.68 10.95
CA ALA A 491 -46.65 12.87 11.63
C ALA A 491 -47.47 13.11 12.90
N SER A 492 -46.80 13.27 14.04
CA SER A 492 -47.44 13.61 15.30
C SER A 492 -47.90 15.08 15.29
N PHE A 493 -47.13 15.96 14.63
CA PHE A 493 -47.46 17.36 14.39
C PHE A 493 -46.95 17.80 13.02
N ILE A 494 -47.70 18.69 12.37
CA ILE A 494 -47.31 19.37 11.12
C ILE A 494 -47.53 20.87 11.36
N GLN A 495 -46.49 21.66 11.11
CA GLN A 495 -46.48 23.10 11.25
C GLN A 495 -46.33 23.75 9.87
N PRO A 496 -47.40 24.33 9.29
CA PRO A 496 -47.28 25.16 8.11
C PRO A 496 -46.34 26.35 8.36
N LEU A 497 -45.49 26.65 7.38
CA LEU A 497 -44.63 27.82 7.38
C LEU A 497 -45.33 28.97 6.62
N THR A 498 -44.90 30.20 6.89
CA THR A 498 -45.47 31.40 6.26
C THR A 498 -44.43 32.50 6.18
N GLY A 499 -44.54 33.36 5.18
CA GLY A 499 -43.66 34.51 4.99
C GLY A 499 -42.74 34.31 3.80
N THR A 500 -41.79 35.22 3.65
CA THR A 500 -40.79 35.19 2.57
C THR A 500 -39.42 35.00 3.20
N LEU A 501 -38.66 34.02 2.71
CA LEU A 501 -37.28 33.78 3.10
C LEU A 501 -36.37 34.31 2.00
N ASN A 502 -35.53 35.33 2.29
CA ASN A 502 -34.69 35.90 1.24
C ASN A 502 -33.55 34.95 0.85
N SER A 503 -32.91 35.25 -0.26
CA SER A 503 -31.72 34.54 -0.75
C SER A 503 -30.67 34.39 0.35
N GLN A 504 -30.15 33.18 0.55
CA GLN A 504 -29.09 32.86 1.52
C GLN A 504 -29.44 33.17 3.00
N GLU A 505 -30.72 33.36 3.33
CA GLU A 505 -31.19 33.50 4.71
C GLU A 505 -31.68 32.16 5.27
N VAL A 506 -31.89 32.15 6.59
CA VAL A 506 -32.44 31.00 7.33
C VAL A 506 -33.77 31.34 8.01
N PHE A 507 -34.64 30.33 8.17
CA PHE A 507 -35.88 30.39 8.91
C PHE A 507 -35.85 29.42 10.09
N ILE A 508 -35.99 29.95 11.31
CA ILE A 508 -35.84 29.17 12.55
C ILE A 508 -37.20 28.88 13.18
N VAL A 509 -37.56 27.61 13.28
CA VAL A 509 -38.71 27.10 14.04
C VAL A 509 -38.19 26.58 15.39
N TYR A 510 -38.75 27.06 16.50
CA TYR A 510 -38.25 26.74 17.84
C TYR A 510 -39.34 26.32 18.82
N ALA A 511 -38.96 25.52 19.82
CA ALA A 511 -39.86 25.09 20.89
C ALA A 511 -40.31 26.27 21.77
N PRO A 512 -41.59 26.38 22.15
CA PRO A 512 -42.11 27.50 22.96
C PRO A 512 -41.39 27.79 24.28
N TYR A 513 -40.69 26.79 24.83
CA TYR A 513 -39.97 26.91 26.09
C TYR A 513 -38.45 27.07 25.94
N SER A 514 -37.95 27.30 24.71
CA SER A 514 -36.54 27.56 24.46
C SER A 514 -36.04 28.79 25.23
N LEU A 515 -34.75 28.80 25.54
CA LEU A 515 -34.06 29.93 26.18
C LEU A 515 -34.10 31.19 25.29
N GLU A 516 -33.90 32.35 25.93
CA GLU A 516 -34.06 33.66 25.27
C GLU A 516 -33.12 33.86 24.07
N GLU A 517 -31.90 33.31 24.11
CA GLU A 517 -30.92 33.41 23.02
C GLU A 517 -31.32 32.68 21.74
N ILE A 518 -32.15 31.63 21.84
CA ILE A 518 -32.77 30.96 20.69
C ILE A 518 -34.02 31.73 20.29
N ARG A 519 -34.83 32.17 21.26
CA ARG A 519 -36.08 32.90 21.00
C ARG A 519 -35.85 34.24 20.30
N SER A 520 -34.75 34.92 20.57
CA SER A 520 -34.40 36.21 19.94
C SER A 520 -34.01 36.06 18.47
N LYS A 521 -33.54 34.88 18.05
CA LYS A 521 -33.21 34.52 16.67
C LYS A 521 -34.35 33.76 15.95
N GLY A 522 -35.29 33.23 16.71
CA GLY A 522 -36.38 32.41 16.22
C GLY A 522 -37.45 33.17 15.44
N HIS A 523 -37.93 32.58 14.34
CA HIS A 523 -38.96 33.16 13.48
C HIS A 523 -40.36 32.64 13.83
N LEU A 524 -40.47 31.36 14.19
CA LEU A 524 -41.74 30.71 14.50
C LEU A 524 -41.64 29.83 15.75
N SER A 525 -42.43 30.15 16.78
CA SER A 525 -42.58 29.27 17.95
C SER A 525 -43.60 28.18 17.66
N SER A 526 -43.24 26.89 17.81
CA SER A 526 -44.14 25.79 17.47
C SER A 526 -43.88 24.50 18.27
N GLU A 527 -44.95 23.78 18.57
CA GLU A 527 -44.92 22.46 19.22
C GLU A 527 -44.33 21.35 18.33
N VAL A 528 -44.13 21.60 17.03
CA VAL A 528 -43.40 20.68 16.14
C VAL A 528 -41.99 20.40 16.65
N CYS A 529 -41.39 21.36 17.37
CA CYS A 529 -40.08 21.23 18.01
C CYS A 529 -40.12 20.46 19.34
N TYR A 530 -41.25 19.89 19.78
CA TYR A 530 -41.29 18.97 20.92
C TYR A 530 -40.83 17.55 20.55
N PHE A 531 -39.70 17.46 19.87
CA PHE A 531 -39.02 16.22 19.54
C PHE A 531 -38.00 15.83 20.62
N ASN A 532 -37.45 14.63 20.47
CA ASN A 532 -36.22 14.20 21.11
C ASN A 532 -35.35 13.54 20.02
N GLY A 533 -34.13 13.12 20.35
CA GLY A 533 -33.21 12.50 19.39
C GLY A 533 -33.81 11.34 18.61
N LYS A 534 -34.85 10.67 19.12
CA LYS A 534 -35.50 9.52 18.45
C LYS A 534 -36.56 9.91 17.42
N ALA A 535 -36.92 11.19 17.31
CA ALA A 535 -37.88 11.63 16.32
C ALA A 535 -37.24 11.75 14.95
N ALA A 536 -38.00 11.47 13.90
CA ALA A 536 -37.67 11.96 12.57
C ALA A 536 -38.33 13.33 12.35
N ILE A 537 -37.64 14.23 11.66
CA ILE A 537 -38.12 15.58 11.32
C ILE A 537 -38.08 15.73 9.81
N ALA A 538 -39.16 16.17 9.20
CA ALA A 538 -39.21 16.36 7.75
C ALA A 538 -39.61 17.79 7.38
N LEU A 539 -38.96 18.35 6.37
CA LEU A 539 -39.43 19.49 5.61
C LEU A 539 -40.30 18.99 4.46
N LEU A 540 -41.51 19.53 4.36
CA LEU A 540 -42.46 19.17 3.32
C LEU A 540 -42.71 20.37 2.42
N LYS A 541 -42.92 20.11 1.12
CA LYS A 541 -43.44 21.05 0.14
C LYS A 541 -44.66 20.44 -0.54
N ASP A 542 -45.79 21.15 -0.52
CA ASP A 542 -47.07 20.66 -1.04
C ASP A 542 -47.44 19.26 -0.49
N ASP A 543 -47.25 19.07 0.82
CA ASP A 543 -47.44 17.81 1.58
C ASP A 543 -46.51 16.64 1.18
N VAL A 544 -45.48 16.88 0.36
CA VAL A 544 -44.44 15.90 -0.01
C VAL A 544 -43.18 16.16 0.79
N VAL A 545 -42.59 15.12 1.39
CA VAL A 545 -41.27 15.23 2.05
C VAL A 545 -40.22 15.58 1.01
N ILE A 546 -39.52 16.69 1.22
CA ILE A 546 -38.40 17.10 0.38
C ILE A 546 -37.07 16.97 1.12
N ASP A 547 -37.08 17.14 2.46
CA ASP A 547 -35.89 17.02 3.28
C ASP A 547 -36.18 16.30 4.60
N VAL A 548 -35.22 15.54 5.15
CA VAL A 548 -35.45 14.77 6.39
C VAL A 548 -34.22 14.63 7.29
N ILE A 549 -34.48 14.65 8.61
CA ILE A 549 -33.58 14.18 9.66
C ILE A 549 -34.16 12.90 10.27
N GLY A 550 -33.42 11.79 10.17
CA GLY A 550 -33.86 10.48 10.63
C GLY A 550 -34.79 9.73 9.68
N VAL A 551 -35.07 8.46 9.97
CA VAL A 551 -35.89 7.60 9.10
C VAL A 551 -37.34 7.53 9.61
N ILE A 552 -38.28 8.01 8.79
CA ILE A 552 -39.72 8.01 9.12
C ILE A 552 -40.24 6.58 9.24
N GLY A 553 -40.93 6.28 10.34
CA GLY A 553 -41.47 4.94 10.62
C GLY A 553 -40.48 3.96 11.25
N GLU A 554 -39.26 4.40 11.54
CA GLU A 554 -38.21 3.58 12.15
C GLU A 554 -37.71 4.15 13.48
N PHE A 555 -37.21 3.26 14.34
CA PHE A 555 -36.59 3.64 15.60
C PHE A 555 -35.06 3.65 15.45
N PRO A 556 -34.37 4.74 15.80
CA PRO A 556 -32.90 4.73 15.78
C PRO A 556 -32.33 3.84 16.88
N GLU A 557 -31.15 3.28 16.64
CA GLU A 557 -30.41 2.55 17.65
C GLU A 557 -29.86 3.51 18.71
N GLY A 558 -30.23 3.30 19.97
CA GLY A 558 -29.78 4.14 21.09
C GLY A 558 -30.73 5.31 21.38
N ASP A 559 -30.15 6.49 21.67
CA ASP A 559 -30.89 7.68 22.12
C ASP A 559 -31.27 8.66 21.01
N GLY A 560 -30.69 8.51 19.81
CA GLY A 560 -31.04 9.28 18.61
C GLY A 560 -30.40 8.70 17.33
N TRP A 561 -30.66 9.34 16.19
CA TRP A 561 -30.10 8.94 14.89
C TRP A 561 -28.60 9.19 14.85
N LEU A 562 -27.82 8.20 14.43
CA LEU A 562 -26.38 8.34 14.24
C LEU A 562 -26.09 9.41 13.19
N VAL A 563 -25.08 10.22 13.47
CA VAL A 563 -24.58 11.30 12.60
C VAL A 563 -23.13 11.01 12.22
N ASP A 564 -22.34 10.54 13.19
CA ASP A 564 -21.03 9.94 12.97
C ASP A 564 -20.82 8.78 13.96
N GLU A 565 -19.59 8.27 14.05
CA GLU A 565 -19.23 7.17 14.96
C GLU A 565 -19.42 7.51 16.46
N TYR A 566 -19.52 8.79 16.83
CA TYR A 566 -19.47 9.26 18.22
C TYR A 566 -20.70 10.09 18.63
N SER A 567 -21.53 10.51 17.67
CA SER A 567 -22.60 11.49 17.86
C SER A 567 -23.93 11.03 17.28
N THR A 568 -24.99 11.51 17.92
CA THR A 568 -26.38 11.28 17.49
C THR A 568 -27.17 12.58 17.53
N THR A 569 -28.37 12.61 16.97
CA THR A 569 -29.33 13.70 17.15
C THR A 569 -29.78 13.93 18.60
N ALA A 570 -29.46 13.03 19.53
CA ALA A 570 -29.83 13.19 20.93
C ALA A 570 -28.92 14.19 21.64
N ASN A 571 -29.52 15.23 22.24
CA ASN A 571 -28.81 16.25 23.05
C ASN A 571 -27.68 16.99 22.32
N ASN A 572 -27.71 17.03 20.99
CA ASN A 572 -26.67 17.63 20.17
C ASN A 572 -27.22 18.70 19.24
N THR A 573 -26.29 19.55 18.80
CA THR A 573 -26.44 20.34 17.58
C THR A 573 -25.81 19.60 16.42
N ILE A 574 -26.53 19.52 15.29
CA ILE A 574 -25.96 19.10 14.01
C ILE A 574 -26.21 20.16 12.95
N ILE A 575 -25.20 20.43 12.13
CA ILE A 575 -25.23 21.45 11.09
C ILE A 575 -24.99 20.78 9.75
N ARG A 576 -25.80 21.10 8.75
CA ARG A 576 -25.66 20.59 7.39
C ARG A 576 -24.35 21.07 6.79
N LYS A 577 -23.61 20.19 6.11
CA LYS A 577 -22.32 20.53 5.49
C LYS A 577 -22.50 21.55 4.36
N GLU A 578 -21.59 22.52 4.24
CA GLU A 578 -21.62 23.58 3.21
C GLU A 578 -21.62 23.03 1.77
N THR A 579 -21.15 21.81 1.56
CA THR A 579 -21.16 21.16 0.23
C THR A 579 -22.53 20.69 -0.21
N ILE A 580 -23.53 20.71 0.67
CA ILE A 580 -24.90 20.29 0.39
C ILE A 580 -25.73 21.53 0.09
N ASP A 581 -26.20 21.66 -1.15
CA ASP A 581 -26.93 22.85 -1.63
C ASP A 581 -28.38 22.56 -2.03
N SER A 582 -28.85 21.34 -1.76
CA SER A 582 -30.16 20.80 -2.15
C SER A 582 -30.64 19.79 -1.10
N PRO A 583 -31.97 19.65 -0.87
CA PRO A 583 -32.49 18.74 0.14
C PRO A 583 -32.52 17.27 -0.32
N THR A 584 -32.70 16.35 0.63
CA THR A 584 -32.91 14.91 0.36
C THR A 584 -34.06 14.35 1.19
N ASP A 585 -34.97 13.62 0.57
CA ASP A 585 -36.10 12.98 1.24
C ASP A 585 -35.71 11.68 1.99
N GLU A 586 -34.42 11.37 2.04
CA GLU A 586 -33.83 10.22 2.72
C GLU A 586 -32.71 10.66 3.68
N TRP A 587 -32.67 10.07 4.88
CA TRP A 587 -31.69 10.41 5.90
C TRP A 587 -30.29 9.94 5.52
N ASP A 588 -29.41 10.88 5.18
CA ASP A 588 -27.97 10.64 5.04
C ASP A 588 -27.18 11.37 6.15
N PRO A 589 -26.62 10.63 7.14
CA PRO A 589 -25.80 11.24 8.18
C PRO A 589 -24.52 11.90 7.65
N ASN A 590 -24.03 11.50 6.48
CA ASN A 590 -22.83 12.09 5.88
C ASN A 590 -23.04 13.53 5.40
N GLU A 591 -24.27 14.02 5.35
CA GLU A 591 -24.58 15.39 5.00
C GLU A 591 -24.46 16.37 6.18
N TRP A 592 -24.05 15.89 7.37
CA TRP A 592 -24.07 16.66 8.62
C TRP A 592 -22.73 16.68 9.37
N TYR A 593 -22.49 17.77 10.10
CA TYR A 593 -21.43 17.93 11.09
C TYR A 593 -22.02 17.92 12.50
N PRO A 594 -21.54 17.06 13.42
CA PRO A 594 -21.90 17.15 14.82
C PRO A 594 -21.05 18.21 15.54
N CYS A 595 -21.70 19.13 16.24
CA CYS A 595 -21.04 20.26 16.92
C CYS A 595 -20.94 20.11 18.45
N TYR A 596 -21.33 18.94 18.99
CA TYR A 596 -21.45 18.61 20.42
C TYR A 596 -22.54 19.40 21.17
N ASP A 597 -22.75 19.08 22.45
CA ASP A 597 -23.84 19.61 23.29
C ASP A 597 -23.91 21.15 23.29
N ASN A 598 -25.12 21.68 23.08
CA ASN A 598 -25.46 23.10 23.23
C ASN A 598 -24.68 24.07 22.34
N TYR A 599 -24.16 23.62 21.19
CA TYR A 599 -23.53 24.52 20.23
C TYR A 599 -24.57 25.44 19.58
N LEU A 600 -24.41 26.76 19.78
CA LEU A 600 -25.32 27.80 19.28
C LEU A 600 -24.60 28.88 18.46
N TYR A 601 -23.37 28.61 18.02
CA TYR A 601 -22.64 29.56 17.17
C TYR A 601 -23.16 29.55 15.72
N GLY A 602 -23.74 28.44 15.27
CA GLY A 602 -24.33 28.28 13.93
C GLY A 602 -25.68 28.97 13.75
N ILE A 603 -26.51 29.00 14.81
CA ILE A 603 -27.89 29.51 14.71
C ILE A 603 -27.99 30.91 14.09
N GLY A 604 -28.74 31.00 13.00
CA GLY A 604 -28.95 32.19 12.20
C GLY A 604 -28.13 32.23 10.90
N PHE A 605 -27.24 31.27 10.65
CA PHE A 605 -26.33 31.26 9.52
C PHE A 605 -25.98 29.83 9.06
N HIS A 606 -26.04 29.57 7.74
CA HIS A 606 -25.73 28.26 7.16
C HIS A 606 -24.25 28.09 6.69
N ASP A 607 -23.34 29.01 7.04
CA ASP A 607 -21.96 29.05 6.46
C ASP A 607 -20.81 28.93 7.49
N GLN A 608 -21.00 28.30 8.67
CA GLN A 608 -19.99 28.39 9.75
C GLN A 608 -19.77 27.12 10.58
N VAL A 609 -18.86 26.26 10.12
CA VAL A 609 -17.95 25.52 11.02
C VAL A 609 -16.53 25.61 10.46
N ASP A 610 -15.60 26.13 11.27
CA ASP A 610 -14.15 26.32 11.05
C ASP A 610 -13.71 27.45 10.08
N GLN A 611 -13.57 28.67 10.62
CA GLN A 611 -12.96 29.82 9.92
C GLN A 611 -11.42 29.82 9.92
N GLU A 612 -10.75 28.87 10.59
CA GLU A 612 -9.29 28.90 10.70
C GLU A 612 -8.64 28.42 9.39
N GLY A 613 -8.18 29.38 8.57
CA GLY A 613 -7.53 29.12 7.28
C GLY A 613 -8.45 29.16 6.05
N LYS A 614 -9.74 29.50 6.21
CA LYS A 614 -10.65 29.72 5.06
C LYS A 614 -10.18 30.92 4.23
N VAL A 615 -9.99 30.70 2.93
CA VAL A 615 -9.66 31.74 1.95
C VAL A 615 -10.92 32.11 1.19
N TYR A 616 -11.41 33.33 1.36
CA TYR A 616 -12.60 33.84 0.68
C TYR A 616 -12.22 34.39 -0.70
N ASP A 617 -12.57 33.66 -1.75
CA ASP A 617 -12.46 34.09 -3.15
C ASP A 617 -13.81 34.39 -3.81
N ASN A 618 -14.91 34.15 -3.10
CA ASN A 618 -16.22 34.70 -3.39
C ASN A 618 -16.53 35.83 -2.42
N PHE A 619 -16.57 37.08 -2.91
CA PHE A 619 -16.75 38.24 -2.05
C PHE A 619 -18.20 38.45 -1.61
N ASP A 620 -19.20 37.79 -2.21
CA ASP A 620 -20.60 37.87 -1.76
C ASP A 620 -20.72 37.49 -0.27
N VAL A 621 -19.95 36.48 0.16
CA VAL A 621 -19.85 36.03 1.56
C VAL A 621 -19.27 37.14 2.43
N VAL A 622 -18.19 37.78 1.99
CA VAL A 622 -17.52 38.88 2.72
C VAL A 622 -18.45 40.09 2.86
N PHE A 623 -19.22 40.42 1.83
CA PHE A 623 -20.22 41.49 1.91
C PHE A 623 -21.35 41.15 2.88
N ASN A 624 -21.80 39.90 2.96
CA ASN A 624 -22.78 39.49 3.96
C ASN A 624 -22.23 39.63 5.38
N MET A 625 -20.97 39.26 5.62
CA MET A 625 -20.30 39.51 6.91
C MET A 625 -20.29 41.00 7.27
N ILE A 626 -19.98 41.88 6.30
CA ILE A 626 -19.95 43.34 6.52
C ILE A 626 -21.35 43.92 6.77
N LYS A 627 -22.39 43.47 6.05
CA LYS A 627 -23.79 43.94 6.24
C LYS A 627 -24.31 43.66 7.65
N ASN A 628 -23.85 42.56 8.25
CA ASN A 628 -24.29 42.10 9.57
C ASN A 628 -23.57 42.79 10.73
N LEU A 629 -22.62 43.68 10.46
CA LEU A 629 -21.95 44.44 11.51
C LEU A 629 -22.89 45.50 12.12
N GLU A 630 -22.93 45.57 13.44
CA GLU A 630 -23.60 46.65 14.15
C GLU A 630 -22.81 47.96 14.02
N LEU A 631 -23.30 48.87 13.19
CA LEU A 631 -22.61 50.13 12.89
C LEU A 631 -22.76 51.17 14.01
N ASP A 632 -21.68 51.91 14.26
CA ASP A 632 -21.73 53.09 15.12
C ASP A 632 -22.45 54.28 14.44
N SER A 633 -22.60 55.39 15.17
CA SER A 633 -23.24 56.62 14.65
C SER A 633 -22.56 57.23 13.39
N LYS A 634 -21.34 56.80 13.06
CA LYS A 634 -20.59 57.25 11.87
C LYS A 634 -20.67 56.23 10.73
N GLY A 635 -21.33 55.09 10.92
CA GLY A 635 -21.40 54.01 9.95
C GLY A 635 -20.14 53.15 9.94
N THR A 636 -19.46 53.02 11.08
CA THR A 636 -18.22 52.26 11.21
C THR A 636 -18.36 51.07 12.14
N ALA A 637 -17.80 49.93 11.74
CA ALA A 637 -17.66 48.71 12.53
C ALA A 637 -16.57 47.81 11.92
N ILE A 638 -15.93 46.97 12.72
CA ILE A 638 -14.88 46.03 12.30
C ILE A 638 -15.22 44.63 12.82
N GLY A 639 -14.97 43.61 12.01
CA GLY A 639 -15.09 42.20 12.42
C GLY A 639 -14.14 41.86 13.57
N GLU A 640 -14.51 40.86 14.39
CA GLU A 640 -13.70 40.45 15.54
C GLU A 640 -12.51 39.57 15.16
N THR A 641 -12.66 38.79 14.09
CA THR A 641 -11.64 37.85 13.59
C THR A 641 -11.09 38.29 12.24
N PRO A 642 -9.77 38.17 12.01
CA PRO A 642 -9.21 38.37 10.69
C PRO A 642 -9.64 37.23 9.76
N ILE A 643 -9.86 37.55 8.49
CA ILE A 643 -10.13 36.63 7.40
C ILE A 643 -9.00 36.67 6.38
N THR A 644 -8.90 35.64 5.55
CA THR A 644 -8.04 35.67 4.38
C THR A 644 -8.90 35.78 3.13
N VAL A 645 -8.68 36.80 2.30
CA VAL A 645 -9.37 36.93 1.00
C VAL A 645 -8.40 36.64 -0.14
N LYS A 646 -8.90 36.14 -1.26
CA LYS A 646 -8.11 35.98 -2.50
C LYS A 646 -8.82 36.66 -3.66
N GLY A 647 -8.11 37.45 -4.44
CA GLY A 647 -8.68 38.16 -5.57
C GLY A 647 -7.64 38.90 -6.40
N THR A 648 -8.10 39.48 -7.51
CA THR A 648 -7.26 40.25 -8.43
C THR A 648 -7.26 41.72 -8.01
N ILE A 649 -6.08 42.32 -7.90
CA ILE A 649 -5.96 43.76 -7.76
C ILE A 649 -6.31 44.39 -9.11
N PHE A 650 -7.43 45.10 -9.17
CA PHE A 650 -7.99 45.56 -10.43
C PHE A 650 -7.76 47.04 -10.68
N MET A 651 -8.07 47.88 -9.68
CA MET A 651 -7.92 49.32 -9.79
C MET A 651 -6.99 49.87 -8.73
N ASP A 652 -6.07 50.69 -9.19
CA ASP A 652 -5.11 51.39 -8.36
C ASP A 652 -5.30 52.90 -8.52
N VAL A 653 -5.65 53.56 -7.41
CA VAL A 653 -6.09 54.94 -7.46
C VAL A 653 -4.88 55.88 -7.52
N LYS A 654 -4.62 56.40 -8.72
CA LYS A 654 -3.52 57.36 -8.99
C LYS A 654 -3.50 58.49 -7.95
N ASN A 655 -2.36 58.64 -7.26
CA ASN A 655 -2.07 59.63 -6.21
C ASN A 655 -2.73 59.38 -4.83
N GLU A 656 -3.29 58.21 -4.57
CA GLU A 656 -3.79 57.80 -3.24
C GLU A 656 -3.10 56.52 -2.78
N THR A 657 -2.01 56.65 -2.03
CA THR A 657 -1.15 55.51 -1.66
C THR A 657 -1.83 54.48 -0.75
N THR A 658 -2.98 54.81 -0.18
CA THR A 658 -3.74 53.99 0.78
C THR A 658 -4.89 53.22 0.14
N LEU A 659 -5.07 53.30 -1.18
CA LEU A 659 -6.31 52.86 -1.81
C LEU A 659 -6.12 52.00 -3.06
N VAL A 660 -6.60 50.76 -2.97
CA VAL A 660 -6.58 49.78 -4.06
C VAL A 660 -7.88 48.97 -4.00
N TYR A 661 -8.44 48.62 -5.16
CA TYR A 661 -9.60 47.73 -5.25
C TYR A 661 -9.19 46.32 -5.64
N ILE A 662 -9.64 45.35 -4.85
CA ILE A 662 -9.55 43.93 -5.14
C ILE A 662 -10.90 43.44 -5.68
N THR A 663 -10.88 42.49 -6.62
CA THR A 663 -12.09 41.91 -7.22
C THR A 663 -11.99 40.38 -7.35
N ASP A 664 -13.14 39.73 -7.25
CA ASP A 664 -13.39 38.33 -7.63
C ASP A 664 -13.94 38.20 -9.08
N GLY A 665 -14.11 39.34 -9.79
CA GLY A 665 -14.74 39.42 -11.11
C GLY A 665 -16.20 39.85 -11.08
N ARG A 666 -16.88 39.73 -9.93
CA ARG A 666 -18.26 40.19 -9.77
C ARG A 666 -18.34 41.43 -8.89
N ASN A 667 -17.60 41.41 -7.80
CA ASN A 667 -17.63 42.38 -6.75
C ASN A 667 -16.27 43.04 -6.58
N PHE A 668 -16.28 44.25 -6.04
CA PHE A 668 -15.11 45.07 -5.76
C PHE A 668 -15.13 45.51 -4.32
N ILE A 669 -14.04 45.22 -3.60
CA ILE A 669 -13.86 45.71 -2.24
C ILE A 669 -12.61 46.58 -2.17
N LYS A 670 -12.75 47.68 -1.43
CA LYS A 670 -11.67 48.60 -1.14
C LYS A 670 -10.74 48.03 -0.07
N LEU A 671 -9.45 47.93 -0.38
CA LEU A 671 -8.39 47.70 0.60
C LEU A 671 -8.10 49.00 1.35
N HIS A 672 -8.14 48.94 2.67
CA HIS A 672 -7.83 50.02 3.58
C HIS A 672 -6.57 49.64 4.38
N GLY A 673 -5.58 50.52 4.39
CA GLY A 673 -4.35 50.30 5.16
C GLY A 673 -3.26 51.28 4.78
N GLU A 674 -2.17 51.31 5.56
CA GLU A 674 -1.06 52.23 5.31
C GLU A 674 -0.27 51.81 4.05
N LYS A 675 -0.28 52.67 3.02
CA LYS A 675 0.55 52.53 1.82
C LYS A 675 0.31 51.22 1.02
N ILE A 676 -0.93 50.71 0.97
CA ILE A 676 -1.30 49.49 0.23
C ILE A 676 -0.74 49.46 -1.20
N HIS A 677 -0.77 50.60 -1.90
CA HIS A 677 -0.20 50.78 -3.24
C HIS A 677 1.24 50.27 -3.39
N ASN A 678 2.05 50.33 -2.33
CA ASN A 678 3.45 49.90 -2.38
C ASN A 678 3.62 48.36 -2.35
N TYR A 679 2.56 47.60 -2.02
CA TYR A 679 2.61 46.15 -1.82
C TYR A 679 1.80 45.38 -2.88
N THR A 680 1.01 46.09 -3.68
CA THR A 680 0.14 45.51 -4.71
C THR A 680 0.56 45.93 -6.12
N THR A 681 0.09 45.22 -7.13
CA THR A 681 0.28 45.57 -8.54
C THR A 681 -1.01 45.21 -9.29
N PRO A 682 -1.62 46.14 -10.06
CA PRO A 682 -2.79 45.83 -10.89
C PRO A 682 -2.57 44.63 -11.81
N GLY A 683 -3.65 43.87 -12.05
CA GLY A 683 -3.63 42.67 -12.88
C GLY A 683 -2.92 41.48 -12.24
N MET A 684 -2.71 41.48 -10.92
CA MET A 684 -2.09 40.36 -10.19
C MET A 684 -3.03 39.84 -9.10
N VAL A 685 -2.95 38.54 -8.83
CA VAL A 685 -3.74 37.86 -7.81
C VAL A 685 -2.99 37.87 -6.47
N TYR A 686 -3.71 38.16 -5.41
CA TYR A 686 -3.19 38.21 -4.05
C TYR A 686 -4.08 37.43 -3.10
N GLU A 687 -3.44 36.84 -2.10
CA GLU A 687 -4.06 36.38 -0.87
C GLU A 687 -3.76 37.42 0.23
N ILE A 688 -4.79 37.91 0.91
CA ILE A 688 -4.70 39.04 1.83
C ILE A 688 -5.37 38.70 3.15
N VAL A 689 -4.61 38.74 4.24
CA VAL A 689 -5.12 38.66 5.60
C VAL A 689 -5.60 40.04 6.04
N CYS A 690 -6.86 40.16 6.44
CA CYS A 690 -7.48 41.44 6.76
C CYS A 690 -8.66 41.30 7.72
N TYR A 691 -9.10 42.42 8.29
CA TYR A 691 -10.40 42.49 8.94
C TYR A 691 -11.43 43.04 7.96
N TYR A 692 -12.57 42.37 7.82
CA TYR A 692 -13.70 42.95 7.11
C TYR A 692 -14.30 44.07 7.97
N GLN A 693 -14.59 45.21 7.36
CA GLN A 693 -15.09 46.37 8.09
C GLN A 693 -16.09 47.17 7.24
N ALA A 694 -17.03 47.82 7.92
CA ALA A 694 -17.72 48.98 7.39
C ALA A 694 -16.98 50.22 7.86
N TYR A 695 -16.57 51.10 6.95
CA TYR A 695 -15.93 52.37 7.29
C TYR A 695 -16.68 53.53 6.62
N LEU A 696 -17.34 54.38 7.42
CA LEU A 696 -18.16 55.50 6.94
C LEU A 696 -19.26 55.06 5.95
N TYR A 697 -19.99 53.99 6.29
CA TYR A 697 -21.01 53.37 5.44
C TYR A 697 -20.45 52.83 4.11
N GLN A 698 -19.20 52.36 4.12
CA GLN A 698 -18.59 51.70 2.97
C GLN A 698 -18.00 50.34 3.35
N PRO A 699 -18.20 49.31 2.52
CA PRO A 699 -17.54 48.02 2.70
C PRO A 699 -16.05 48.13 2.35
N THR A 700 -15.18 47.73 3.27
CA THR A 700 -13.72 47.76 3.08
C THR A 700 -13.05 46.58 3.79
N LEU A 701 -11.79 46.30 3.44
CA LEU A 701 -10.93 45.33 4.10
C LEU A 701 -9.76 46.06 4.76
N ASP A 702 -9.65 45.98 6.08
CA ASP A 702 -8.58 46.59 6.86
C ASP A 702 -7.35 45.67 6.93
N VAL A 703 -6.26 46.08 6.28
CA VAL A 703 -4.97 45.37 6.28
C VAL A 703 -4.02 46.05 7.25
N ILE A 704 -3.78 45.41 8.39
CA ILE A 704 -3.01 46.01 9.49
C ILE A 704 -1.51 45.98 9.21
N ASN A 705 -0.95 44.88 8.68
CA ASN A 705 0.49 44.74 8.39
C ASN A 705 0.72 44.38 6.91
N PRO A 706 0.60 45.33 5.96
CA PRO A 706 0.69 45.05 4.53
C PRO A 706 1.99 44.37 4.07
N ASP A 707 3.08 44.50 4.81
CA ASP A 707 4.37 43.86 4.53
C ASP A 707 4.38 42.34 4.77
N LYS A 708 3.42 41.83 5.55
CA LYS A 708 3.28 40.41 5.90
C LYS A 708 1.97 39.81 5.45
N ASP A 709 0.92 40.61 5.51
CA ASP A 709 -0.47 40.16 5.36
C ASP A 709 -0.90 40.11 3.90
N ILE A 710 -0.08 40.60 2.97
CA ILE A 710 -0.34 40.56 1.52
C ILE A 710 0.65 39.61 0.85
N ASN A 711 0.15 38.52 0.29
CA ASN A 711 0.94 37.52 -0.42
C ASN A 711 0.56 37.48 -1.90
N ARG A 712 1.55 37.67 -2.79
CA ARG A 712 1.33 37.62 -4.25
C ARG A 712 1.36 36.19 -4.75
N LEU A 713 0.32 35.77 -5.45
CA LEU A 713 0.21 34.44 -6.04
C LEU A 713 0.64 34.47 -7.52
N ASN A 714 1.91 34.16 -7.80
CA ASN A 714 2.48 34.30 -9.15
C ASN A 714 1.96 33.28 -10.19
N SER A 715 1.39 32.16 -9.74
CA SER A 715 0.86 31.09 -10.60
C SER A 715 -0.63 31.23 -10.91
N GLU A 716 -1.34 32.11 -10.21
CA GLU A 716 -2.78 32.28 -10.37
C GLU A 716 -3.11 33.16 -11.57
N VAL A 717 -4.22 32.85 -12.22
CA VAL A 717 -4.70 33.59 -13.39
C VAL A 717 -5.52 34.80 -12.91
N PRO A 718 -5.13 36.03 -13.25
CA PRO A 718 -5.90 37.22 -12.89
C PRO A 718 -7.27 37.21 -13.55
N VAL A 719 -8.24 37.80 -12.85
CA VAL A 719 -9.55 38.14 -13.40
C VAL A 719 -9.35 39.16 -14.52
N THR A 720 -9.78 38.81 -15.73
CA THR A 720 -9.71 39.67 -16.91
C THR A 720 -11.07 40.19 -17.36
N GLU A 721 -12.17 39.63 -16.87
CA GLU A 721 -13.53 40.07 -17.19
C GLU A 721 -14.29 40.38 -15.90
N VAL A 722 -15.06 41.48 -15.91
CA VAL A 722 -15.77 41.95 -14.72
C VAL A 722 -17.25 42.17 -15.02
N GLU A 723 -18.13 41.78 -14.10
CA GLU A 723 -19.55 42.06 -14.19
C GLU A 723 -19.83 43.55 -14.01
N VAL A 724 -20.78 44.05 -14.79
CA VAL A 724 -21.19 45.46 -14.79
C VAL A 724 -22.64 45.56 -14.37
N LEU A 725 -22.91 46.41 -13.38
CA LEU A 725 -24.26 46.75 -12.98
C LEU A 725 -24.70 48.03 -13.70
N GLU A 726 -25.59 47.90 -14.68
CA GLU A 726 -26.20 49.05 -15.34
C GLU A 726 -27.24 49.70 -14.41
N VAL A 727 -27.08 50.99 -14.11
CA VAL A 727 -27.97 51.74 -13.24
C VAL A 727 -28.28 53.10 -13.84
N THR A 728 -29.47 53.62 -13.55
CA THR A 728 -29.81 54.98 -13.92
C THR A 728 -29.11 55.97 -12.99
N LEU A 729 -28.77 57.15 -13.53
CA LEU A 729 -28.20 58.22 -12.73
C LEU A 729 -29.17 58.67 -11.61
N GLU A 730 -30.48 58.63 -11.84
CA GLU A 730 -31.50 58.97 -10.84
C GLU A 730 -31.46 58.00 -9.65
N GLU A 731 -31.32 56.70 -9.89
CA GLU A 731 -31.18 55.69 -8.84
C GLU A 731 -29.96 55.98 -7.97
N VAL A 732 -28.78 56.17 -8.58
CA VAL A 732 -27.53 56.45 -7.85
C VAL A 732 -27.63 57.73 -7.01
N LEU A 733 -28.25 58.79 -7.55
CA LEU A 733 -28.44 60.05 -6.85
C LEU A 733 -29.44 59.97 -5.69
N SER A 734 -30.32 58.98 -5.70
CA SER A 734 -31.33 58.77 -4.66
C SER A 734 -30.83 57.94 -3.47
N LEU A 735 -29.71 57.23 -3.63
CA LEU A 735 -29.12 56.38 -2.59
C LEU A 735 -28.75 57.22 -1.35
N LYS A 736 -29.02 56.67 -0.18
CA LYS A 736 -28.65 57.26 1.11
C LYS A 736 -27.64 56.36 1.81
N ARG A 737 -26.63 56.95 2.43
CA ARG A 737 -25.63 56.17 3.19
C ARG A 737 -26.26 55.40 4.37
N GLU A 738 -27.34 55.92 4.95
CA GLU A 738 -28.04 55.27 6.06
C GLU A 738 -28.72 53.96 5.64
N ASP A 739 -29.01 53.79 4.34
CA ASP A 739 -29.55 52.58 3.74
C ASP A 739 -28.41 51.58 3.40
N PHE A 740 -27.42 51.44 4.28
CA PHE A 740 -26.17 50.70 4.03
C PHE A 740 -26.41 49.26 3.57
N VAL A 741 -27.21 48.50 4.33
CA VAL A 741 -27.53 47.10 4.01
C VAL A 741 -28.25 47.00 2.68
N TYR A 742 -29.19 47.91 2.40
CA TYR A 742 -29.89 47.97 1.11
C TYR A 742 -28.91 48.24 -0.04
N ASN A 743 -28.03 49.24 0.12
CA ASN A 743 -27.10 49.62 -0.95
C ASN A 743 -26.13 48.49 -1.31
N ILE A 744 -25.71 47.67 -0.34
CA ILE A 744 -24.91 46.47 -0.62
C ILE A 744 -25.80 45.35 -1.18
N THR A 745 -26.99 45.12 -0.65
CA THR A 745 -27.88 44.04 -1.12
C THR A 745 -28.25 44.18 -2.59
N PHE A 746 -28.38 45.41 -3.09
CA PHE A 746 -28.69 45.72 -4.49
C PHE A 746 -27.44 46.00 -5.35
N GLY A 747 -26.23 45.71 -4.87
CA GLY A 747 -25.01 45.79 -5.68
C GLY A 747 -24.36 47.17 -5.80
N TYR A 748 -25.01 48.24 -5.36
CA TYR A 748 -24.54 49.62 -5.62
C TYR A 748 -23.17 49.94 -5.02
N LEU A 749 -22.82 49.34 -3.88
CA LEU A 749 -21.53 49.58 -3.19
C LEU A 749 -20.45 48.54 -3.48
N GLN A 750 -20.72 47.55 -4.34
CA GLN A 750 -19.76 46.50 -4.66
C GLN A 750 -19.54 46.27 -6.15
N SER A 751 -20.38 46.81 -7.03
CA SER A 751 -20.28 46.55 -8.46
C SER A 751 -19.54 47.65 -9.20
N LEU A 752 -18.97 47.28 -10.36
CA LEU A 752 -18.61 48.26 -11.38
C LEU A 752 -19.90 48.79 -12.01
N LEU A 753 -20.24 50.05 -11.74
CA LEU A 753 -21.46 50.66 -12.25
C LEU A 753 -21.23 51.20 -13.64
N LYS A 754 -22.18 50.94 -14.54
CA LYS A 754 -22.33 51.73 -15.78
C LYS A 754 -23.46 52.73 -15.56
N VAL A 755 -23.11 54.02 -15.64
CA VAL A 755 -24.06 55.12 -15.44
C VAL A 755 -24.04 56.01 -16.68
N THR A 756 -25.21 56.22 -17.28
CA THR A 756 -25.37 57.14 -18.41
C THR A 756 -25.84 58.51 -17.91
N GLY A 757 -25.25 59.58 -18.40
CA GLY A 757 -25.72 60.93 -18.13
C GLY A 757 -25.00 62.00 -18.93
N TYR A 758 -25.44 63.25 -18.79
CA TYR A 758 -24.83 64.38 -19.49
C TYR A 758 -23.61 64.88 -18.73
N LEU A 759 -22.45 64.87 -19.39
CA LEU A 759 -21.19 65.32 -18.81
C LEU A 759 -21.19 66.84 -18.60
N GLN A 760 -20.92 67.25 -17.37
CA GLN A 760 -20.81 68.65 -16.98
C GLN A 760 -19.44 68.94 -16.37
N TYR A 761 -18.92 70.13 -16.68
CA TYR A 761 -17.73 70.67 -16.06
C TYR A 761 -18.08 71.67 -14.95
N ASP A 762 -17.76 71.32 -13.71
CA ASP A 762 -17.87 72.23 -12.57
C ASP A 762 -16.53 72.95 -12.35
N THR A 763 -16.57 74.29 -12.33
CA THR A 763 -15.39 75.14 -12.11
C THR A 763 -15.43 75.82 -10.74
N HIS A 764 -16.32 75.38 -9.85
CA HIS A 764 -16.41 75.90 -8.49
C HIS A 764 -15.05 75.76 -7.78
N ASN A 765 -14.37 76.89 -7.51
CA ASN A 765 -13.26 77.05 -6.56
C ASN A 765 -12.21 75.91 -6.52
N SER A 766 -11.93 75.28 -7.66
CA SER A 766 -11.01 74.15 -7.75
C SER A 766 -9.93 74.45 -8.77
N ASN A 767 -8.67 74.12 -8.43
CA ASN A 767 -7.56 74.11 -9.38
C ASN A 767 -7.51 72.77 -10.17
N ARG A 768 -8.53 71.93 -10.02
CA ARG A 768 -8.66 70.59 -10.59
C ARG A 768 -9.95 70.51 -11.40
N PHE A 769 -10.00 69.61 -12.38
CA PHE A 769 -11.21 69.41 -13.16
C PHE A 769 -12.26 68.64 -12.32
N ASP A 770 -13.38 69.28 -11.97
CA ASP A 770 -14.47 68.60 -11.24
C ASP A 770 -15.59 68.20 -12.22
N TYR A 771 -15.53 66.95 -12.67
CA TYR A 771 -16.53 66.35 -13.56
C TYR A 771 -17.78 65.91 -12.78
N ALA A 772 -18.96 66.09 -13.37
CA ALA A 772 -20.19 65.53 -12.87
C ALA A 772 -21.13 65.07 -14.00
N LEU A 773 -21.91 64.01 -13.76
CA LEU A 773 -23.05 63.68 -14.60
C LEU A 773 -24.32 64.33 -14.08
N THR A 774 -25.14 64.84 -15.00
CA THR A 774 -26.50 65.33 -14.73
C THR A 774 -27.54 64.59 -15.56
N VAL A 775 -28.75 64.44 -15.02
CA VAL A 775 -29.87 63.74 -15.67
C VAL A 775 -30.39 64.51 -16.89
N THR A 776 -30.30 65.83 -16.87
CA THR A 776 -30.76 66.70 -17.96
C THR A 776 -29.59 67.34 -18.69
N GLU A 777 -29.72 67.49 -20.01
CA GLU A 777 -28.73 68.12 -20.88
C GLU A 777 -28.46 69.59 -20.49
N SER A 778 -29.49 70.34 -20.09
CA SER A 778 -29.36 71.76 -19.75
C SER A 778 -29.38 72.00 -18.24
N TYR A 779 -28.23 72.29 -17.63
CA TYR A 779 -28.15 72.73 -16.24
C TYR A 779 -27.75 74.22 -16.15
N THR A 780 -28.53 75.02 -15.42
CA THR A 780 -28.21 76.45 -15.22
C THR A 780 -27.17 76.58 -14.09
N LYS A 781 -25.93 76.88 -14.45
CA LYS A 781 -24.83 77.09 -13.49
C LYS A 781 -25.12 78.29 -12.57
N ASN A 782 -24.96 78.08 -11.27
CA ASN A 782 -24.84 79.20 -10.32
C ASN A 782 -23.33 79.47 -10.15
N HIS A 783 -22.85 80.65 -10.54
CA HIS A 783 -21.42 81.02 -10.62
C HIS A 783 -20.65 80.95 -9.29
N THR A 784 -21.28 80.55 -8.18
CA THR A 784 -20.71 80.50 -6.84
C THR A 784 -20.94 79.16 -6.11
N GLY A 785 -21.53 78.15 -6.75
CA GLY A 785 -21.94 76.91 -6.07
C GLY A 785 -21.82 75.65 -6.94
N TYR A 786 -21.69 74.50 -6.27
CA TYR A 786 -21.72 73.17 -6.87
C TYR A 786 -22.98 72.91 -7.72
N ILE A 787 -22.85 72.05 -8.73
CA ILE A 787 -23.96 71.39 -9.42
C ILE A 787 -24.76 70.58 -8.40
N ARG A 788 -26.06 70.90 -8.26
CA ARG A 788 -26.98 70.18 -7.38
C ARG A 788 -27.50 68.95 -8.12
N ASN A 789 -27.68 67.84 -7.40
CA ASN A 789 -28.19 66.59 -7.95
C ASN A 789 -27.37 66.06 -9.15
N GLY A 790 -26.04 66.20 -9.08
CA GLY A 790 -25.11 65.61 -10.04
C GLY A 790 -24.22 64.56 -9.38
N LEU A 791 -23.86 63.51 -10.12
CA LEU A 791 -22.94 62.47 -9.67
C LEU A 791 -21.52 62.90 -10.01
N TYR A 792 -20.74 63.23 -8.99
CA TYR A 792 -19.39 63.77 -9.17
C TYR A 792 -18.33 62.69 -9.22
N PHE A 793 -17.33 62.93 -10.06
CA PHE A 793 -16.19 62.04 -10.19
C PHE A 793 -15.16 62.36 -9.10
N LYS A 794 -14.42 61.35 -8.67
CA LYS A 794 -13.35 61.50 -7.68
C LYS A 794 -11.98 61.73 -8.32
N ASN A 795 -11.82 61.27 -9.55
CA ASN A 795 -10.62 61.39 -10.38
C ASN A 795 -10.88 62.17 -11.67
N ASP A 796 -9.79 62.60 -12.29
CA ASP A 796 -9.84 63.19 -13.63
C ASP A 796 -9.76 62.07 -14.66
N VAL A 797 -10.65 62.07 -15.65
CA VAL A 797 -10.62 61.12 -16.77
C VAL A 797 -10.01 61.83 -17.97
N GLU A 798 -8.83 61.39 -18.41
CA GLU A 798 -8.05 62.09 -19.44
C GLU A 798 -8.77 62.15 -20.78
N GLU A 799 -9.43 61.05 -21.19
CA GLU A 799 -10.23 60.99 -22.42
C GLU A 799 -11.34 62.04 -22.45
N LEU A 800 -11.88 62.40 -21.29
CA LEU A 800 -12.98 63.35 -21.19
C LEU A 800 -12.55 64.81 -21.34
N LYS A 801 -11.25 65.14 -21.19
CA LYS A 801 -10.74 66.51 -21.23
C LYS A 801 -11.10 67.25 -22.52
N ASP A 802 -11.02 66.55 -23.66
CA ASP A 802 -11.26 67.14 -24.99
C ASP A 802 -12.75 67.31 -25.32
N TYR A 803 -13.63 66.66 -24.56
CA TYR A 803 -15.09 66.75 -24.68
C TYR A 803 -15.67 67.88 -23.79
N LEU A 804 -14.86 68.48 -22.92
CA LEU A 804 -15.29 69.57 -22.06
C LEU A 804 -15.37 70.89 -22.84
N MET A 805 -16.52 71.55 -22.75
CA MET A 805 -16.67 72.91 -23.25
C MET A 805 -16.28 73.92 -22.17
N ASP A 806 -15.39 74.85 -22.53
CA ASP A 806 -14.88 75.86 -21.60
C ASP A 806 -15.93 76.94 -21.29
N TYR A 807 -16.19 77.12 -19.99
CA TYR A 807 -16.78 78.23 -19.23
C TYR A 807 -18.09 78.95 -19.66
N GLU A 808 -18.61 78.83 -20.87
CA GLU A 808 -19.86 79.51 -21.25
C GLU A 808 -20.78 78.57 -22.01
N VAL A 809 -22.01 78.39 -21.50
CA VAL A 809 -23.11 77.77 -22.24
C VAL A 809 -23.29 78.58 -23.52
N LEU A 810 -22.69 78.13 -24.62
CA LEU A 810 -22.87 78.72 -25.94
C LEU A 810 -24.27 78.32 -26.42
N PRO A 811 -25.17 79.28 -26.68
CA PRO A 811 -26.49 78.96 -27.23
C PRO A 811 -26.31 78.20 -28.56
N GLY A 812 -26.72 76.93 -28.59
CA GLY A 812 -26.64 76.06 -29.78
C GLY A 812 -25.51 75.01 -29.81
N LYS A 813 -24.87 74.69 -28.67
CA LYS A 813 -24.03 73.49 -28.53
C LYS A 813 -24.59 72.57 -27.44
N GLU A 814 -24.73 71.29 -27.79
CA GLU A 814 -25.32 70.22 -26.98
C GLU A 814 -24.27 69.66 -25.99
N ASN A 815 -24.69 69.37 -24.75
CA ASN A 815 -23.84 68.64 -23.81
C ASN A 815 -23.79 67.17 -24.21
N ILE A 816 -22.65 66.52 -23.98
CA ILE A 816 -22.44 65.15 -24.45
C ILE A 816 -22.96 64.18 -23.39
N GLU A 817 -23.88 63.32 -23.81
CA GLU A 817 -24.27 62.14 -23.03
C GLU A 817 -23.16 61.09 -23.13
N VAL A 818 -22.71 60.60 -21.98
CA VAL A 818 -21.62 59.63 -21.87
C VAL A 818 -22.03 58.48 -20.97
N ASP A 819 -21.54 57.29 -21.30
CA ASP A 819 -21.52 56.16 -20.40
C ASP A 819 -20.23 56.22 -19.57
N ILE A 820 -20.35 56.23 -18.24
CA ILE A 820 -19.19 56.09 -17.36
C ILE A 820 -19.21 54.71 -16.70
N TYR A 821 -18.02 54.15 -16.54
CA TYR A 821 -17.80 52.92 -15.77
C TYR A 821 -17.03 53.28 -14.52
N GLY A 822 -17.56 52.96 -13.33
CA GLY A 822 -16.91 53.33 -12.09
C GLY A 822 -17.53 52.72 -10.85
N ILE A 823 -16.85 52.89 -9.71
CA ILE A 823 -17.29 52.35 -8.42
C ILE A 823 -17.62 53.49 -7.49
N ILE A 824 -18.68 53.34 -6.67
CA ILE A 824 -18.98 54.30 -5.62
C ILE A 824 -17.78 54.43 -4.68
N TYR A 825 -17.22 55.63 -4.63
CA TYR A 825 -15.95 55.88 -3.96
C TYR A 825 -16.11 56.30 -2.51
N ASP A 826 -16.97 57.28 -2.22
CA ASP A 826 -17.31 57.74 -0.87
C ASP A 826 -18.56 58.61 -0.84
N TRP A 827 -19.08 58.85 0.37
CA TRP A 827 -20.15 59.80 0.59
C TRP A 827 -19.59 61.22 0.73
N ASN A 828 -20.11 62.17 -0.04
CA ASN A 828 -19.77 63.57 0.14
C ASN A 828 -20.71 64.22 1.18
N PRO A 829 -20.22 64.56 2.38
CA PRO A 829 -21.07 65.13 3.44
C PRO A 829 -21.57 66.55 3.12
N ASN A 830 -20.85 67.30 2.27
CA ASN A 830 -21.23 68.66 1.91
C ASN A 830 -22.37 68.69 0.88
N ARG A 831 -22.54 67.62 0.11
CA ARG A 831 -23.52 67.51 -0.98
C ARG A 831 -24.62 66.52 -0.69
N ASN A 832 -24.46 65.70 0.35
CA ASN A 832 -25.37 64.65 0.74
C ASN A 832 -25.65 63.68 -0.43
N ASN A 833 -24.58 63.30 -1.14
CA ASN A 833 -24.62 62.37 -2.27
C ASN A 833 -23.32 61.55 -2.39
N TRP A 834 -23.38 60.45 -3.13
CA TRP A 834 -22.22 59.63 -3.45
C TRP A 834 -21.31 60.30 -4.50
N ARG A 835 -20.01 59.99 -4.40
CA ARG A 835 -19.03 60.20 -5.47
C ARG A 835 -18.69 58.87 -6.11
N ILE A 836 -18.35 58.91 -7.40
CA ILE A 836 -17.91 57.76 -8.15
C ILE A 836 -16.42 57.92 -8.52
N TYR A 837 -15.65 56.85 -8.41
CA TYR A 837 -14.33 56.75 -9.02
C TYR A 837 -14.52 56.13 -10.39
N VAL A 838 -14.21 56.91 -11.43
CA VAL A 838 -14.42 56.50 -12.82
C VAL A 838 -13.16 55.81 -13.32
N SER A 839 -13.30 54.80 -14.16
CA SER A 839 -12.16 54.21 -14.86
C SER A 839 -11.40 55.28 -15.64
N ASP A 840 -10.09 55.06 -15.83
CA ASP A 840 -9.26 55.94 -16.65
C ASP A 840 -9.65 55.91 -18.14
N GLU A 841 -10.41 54.89 -18.56
CA GLU A 841 -10.93 54.74 -19.92
C GLU A 841 -12.44 54.52 -19.93
N LEU A 842 -13.13 55.08 -20.93
CA LEU A 842 -14.60 55.03 -21.06
C LEU A 842 -15.12 53.70 -21.60
N THR A 843 -14.22 52.75 -21.88
CA THR A 843 -14.57 51.42 -22.39
C THR A 843 -13.89 50.34 -21.55
N ILE A 844 -14.57 49.21 -21.36
CA ILE A 844 -14.11 48.11 -20.48
C ILE A 844 -12.83 47.43 -21.01
N GLY A 845 -12.67 47.33 -22.35
CA GLY A 845 -11.69 46.43 -22.99
C GLY A 845 -10.22 46.81 -22.86
N SER A 846 -9.90 47.94 -22.23
CA SER A 846 -8.55 48.48 -22.06
C SER A 846 -8.08 48.56 -20.61
N MET A 847 -8.96 48.26 -19.64
CA MET A 847 -8.58 48.18 -18.22
C MET A 847 -7.61 47.03 -17.88
N ILE A 848 -7.19 46.25 -18.89
CA ILE A 848 -6.39 45.02 -18.76
C ILE A 848 -4.99 45.16 -19.45
N SER A 849 -4.64 46.33 -20.00
CA SER A 849 -3.35 46.53 -20.71
C SER A 849 -2.21 47.07 -19.85
#